data_AF-A0A183UTY2-F1
#
_entry.id   AF-A0A183UTY2-F1
#
_cell.length_a   1.000
_cell.length_b   1.000
_cell.length_c   1.000
_cell.angle_alpha   90.00
_cell.angle_beta   90.00
_cell.angle_gamma   90.00
#
_symmetry.space_group_name_H-M   'P 1'
#
loop_
_entity.id
_entity.type
_entity.pdbx_description
1 polymer ?
#
loop_
_entity_poly.entity_id
_entity_poly.type
_entity_poly.pdbx_seq_one_letter_code
_entity_poly.pdbx_strand_id
1 'polypeptide(L)'
;MSGSVSLNSSAEAKRLVESLLGDLRSLSTEAKKKHSHVKEAAESGLVKIRNISSGSNEQNLLTNLRSASCELLQPLTLGCASKNARLVQISLQAIQKMVQHRVIEPASAPIIVNELWHLMEAECEELRVLQTLTPLVSIEMLVSGQWLAKCLVMCFRLNFAKDPIVINTASATVRQMVSCVFERVVQEDGMKSGELPIVHQTVKMNVRAAPPTLRPCGADGYMLFRDLCLLINAEPPCWLIGIQEMTRTLGLELLESVLAGYPSIFVKITSQHPHSATSRSSIESATVGQMPGSPERPYFPISMRLLRVVVVLITHFYELLREGVRNATEQYILGLDTIVYRCFLVGFLESDKLGWQRAIALEVLHRIVVQPELLLWFCESYDARQNSAKVVHSMMSGLAAYVQLSFLRPDITNTVPKEEEQSFESGGQAIGQSGFLYRGIWIPLSQNLSPKKSILLDSLDKHEAILLSEGYALSLTYACIIDGCQCIFEAVDSVAQSRGNKELSKELFQSSYSSLLAAISLLLDASVDESVTEQLLKCVSTLALLSCRLEHTTGRDAAMFALCKAALPPNYLVRVLGGTAGLSTIPGAASSMQEKDTSKGIKLGTETFESESTLGQPSQVVAMGTTCPTPSLPSHLFNAPVMLTAKNVQVSRVLIVCAQTNGQQLGDCWHLVLATVQHLVWILGMKPSEGSEGASVLSGSTSGTSVLTTAVMADVPVMASMLNKLFDSTIQLDDVALHHVIAALCKLSSEAMLVSQNGTREPSFFAVAKLQQTAMANVERIEVFWKPITAHLIE
;
A
#
# COMPACT_ATOMS: atom_id res chain seq x y z
N MET A 1 33.11 -0.63 -17.04
CA MET A 1 33.88 -1.55 -17.92
C MET A 1 34.08 -0.89 -19.28
N SER A 2 35.24 -0.28 -19.52
CA SER A 2 35.79 -0.13 -20.87
C SER A 2 36.22 -1.53 -21.34
N GLY A 3 35.23 -2.36 -21.67
CA GLY A 3 35.47 -3.69 -22.19
C GLY A 3 36.12 -3.57 -23.55
N SER A 4 37.39 -3.93 -23.62
CA SER A 4 38.05 -4.38 -24.83
C SER A 4 37.24 -5.56 -25.41
N VAL A 5 36.23 -5.26 -26.22
CA VAL A 5 35.61 -6.25 -27.10
C VAL A 5 36.54 -6.40 -28.31
N SER A 6 37.66 -7.07 -28.08
CA SER A 6 38.38 -7.76 -29.15
C SER A 6 37.52 -8.95 -29.58
N LEU A 7 37.42 -9.18 -30.90
CA LEU A 7 36.87 -10.36 -31.61
C LEU A 7 35.51 -10.12 -32.31
N ASN A 8 35.51 -9.30 -33.39
CA ASN A 8 34.71 -9.41 -34.64
C ASN A 8 34.84 -8.22 -35.64
N SER A 9 35.63 -7.18 -35.31
CA SER A 9 35.57 -5.86 -35.98
C SER A 9 35.96 -5.77 -37.46
N SER A 10 36.80 -6.66 -38.02
CA SER A 10 37.34 -6.49 -39.39
C SER A 10 36.31 -6.79 -40.49
N ALA A 11 35.51 -7.86 -40.33
CA ALA A 11 34.45 -8.19 -41.28
C ALA A 11 33.31 -7.16 -41.25
N GLU A 12 33.00 -6.63 -40.06
CA GLU A 12 31.99 -5.58 -39.87
C GLU A 12 32.44 -4.24 -40.48
N ALA A 13 33.73 -3.88 -40.35
CA ALA A 13 34.28 -2.69 -40.97
C ALA A 13 34.23 -2.75 -42.50
N LYS A 14 34.55 -3.90 -43.11
CA LYS A 14 34.45 -4.09 -44.57
C LYS A 14 32.99 -4.03 -45.05
N ARG A 15 32.05 -4.66 -44.32
CA ARG A 15 30.61 -4.56 -44.62
C ARG A 15 30.09 -3.13 -44.52
N LEU A 16 30.56 -2.35 -43.54
CA LEU A 16 30.21 -0.94 -43.42
C LEU A 16 30.71 -0.16 -44.65
N VAL A 17 31.96 -0.36 -45.07
CA VAL A 17 32.52 0.31 -46.25
C VAL A 17 31.72 -0.03 -47.51
N GLU A 18 31.39 -1.30 -47.73
CA GLU A 18 30.56 -1.73 -48.86
C GLU A 18 29.17 -1.08 -48.83
N SER A 19 28.54 -1.03 -47.66
CA SER A 19 27.25 -0.37 -47.48
C SER A 19 27.32 1.13 -47.74
N LEU A 20 28.31 1.84 -47.18
CA LEU A 20 28.47 3.29 -47.38
C LEU A 20 28.76 3.64 -48.84
N LEU A 21 29.55 2.80 -49.54
CA LEU A 21 29.75 2.93 -50.98
C LEU A 21 28.43 2.70 -51.76
N GLY A 22 27.59 1.78 -51.32
CA GLY A 22 26.25 1.57 -51.88
C GLY A 22 25.32 2.77 -51.67
N ASP A 23 25.29 3.32 -50.46
CA ASP A 23 24.45 4.45 -50.09
C ASP A 23 24.88 5.74 -50.84
N LEU A 24 26.18 6.03 -50.93
CA LEU A 24 26.70 7.19 -51.67
C LEU A 24 26.51 7.06 -53.20
N ARG A 25 26.61 5.84 -53.76
CA ARG A 25 26.25 5.61 -55.17
C ARG A 25 24.76 5.91 -55.39
N SER A 26 23.90 5.41 -54.51
CA SER A 26 22.46 5.65 -54.57
C SER A 26 22.14 7.14 -54.47
N LEU A 27 22.79 7.85 -53.55
CA LEU A 27 22.68 9.30 -53.38
C LEU A 27 23.09 10.07 -54.65
N SER A 28 24.21 9.70 -55.27
CA SER A 28 24.67 10.30 -56.54
C SER A 28 23.69 10.04 -57.69
N THR A 29 23.15 8.81 -57.80
CA THR A 29 22.19 8.47 -58.86
C THR A 29 20.85 9.21 -58.70
N GLU A 30 20.40 9.40 -57.47
CA GLU A 30 19.12 10.05 -57.17
C GLU A 30 19.19 11.58 -57.28
N ALA A 31 20.35 12.19 -56.99
CA ALA A 31 20.54 13.64 -57.06
C ALA A 31 20.30 14.24 -58.48
N LYS A 32 20.48 13.43 -59.53
CA LYS A 32 20.31 13.79 -60.97
C LYS A 32 20.94 15.16 -61.30
N LYS A 33 20.55 15.82 -62.41
CA LYS A 33 21.03 17.18 -62.74
C LYS A 33 20.44 18.28 -61.84
N LYS A 34 19.38 17.99 -61.05
CA LYS A 34 18.69 19.00 -60.22
C LYS A 34 19.48 19.41 -58.98
N HIS A 35 20.30 18.51 -58.42
CA HIS A 35 21.13 18.77 -57.24
C HIS A 35 22.60 18.45 -57.55
N SER A 36 23.21 19.21 -58.48
CA SER A 36 24.59 18.95 -58.94
C SER A 36 25.62 18.94 -57.81
N HIS A 37 25.46 19.84 -56.84
CA HIS A 37 26.31 19.96 -55.66
C HIS A 37 26.26 18.72 -54.76
N VAL A 38 25.09 18.07 -54.61
CA VAL A 38 24.96 16.81 -53.85
C VAL A 38 25.66 15.67 -54.61
N LYS A 39 25.50 15.64 -55.94
CA LYS A 39 26.12 14.63 -56.80
C LYS A 39 27.65 14.71 -56.74
N GLU A 40 28.22 15.89 -56.93
CA GLU A 40 29.68 16.13 -56.89
C GLU A 40 30.26 15.76 -55.51
N ALA A 41 29.58 16.15 -54.43
CA ALA A 41 29.99 15.78 -53.08
C ALA A 41 29.95 14.26 -52.85
N ALA A 42 28.91 13.58 -53.35
CA ALA A 42 28.78 12.12 -53.22
C ALA A 42 29.87 11.38 -54.02
N GLU A 43 30.19 11.84 -55.24
CA GLU A 43 31.29 11.28 -56.04
C GLU A 43 32.66 11.50 -55.38
N SER A 44 32.89 12.68 -54.79
CA SER A 44 34.08 12.95 -53.98
C SER A 44 34.18 12.04 -52.75
N GLY A 45 33.07 11.85 -52.02
CA GLY A 45 32.97 10.94 -50.89
C GLY A 45 33.28 9.48 -51.26
N LEU A 46 32.80 9.01 -52.42
CA LEU A 46 33.10 7.67 -52.93
C LEU A 46 34.60 7.45 -53.16
N VAL A 47 35.29 8.43 -53.74
CA VAL A 47 36.74 8.36 -53.98
C VAL A 47 37.48 8.30 -52.65
N LYS A 48 37.08 9.13 -51.67
CA LYS A 48 37.72 9.16 -50.35
C LYS A 48 37.55 7.85 -49.59
N ILE A 49 36.34 7.27 -49.53
CA ILE A 49 36.14 5.97 -48.88
C ILE A 49 36.98 4.89 -49.54
N ARG A 50 37.11 4.88 -50.87
CA ARG A 50 37.97 3.93 -51.59
C ARG A 50 39.45 4.11 -51.24
N ASN A 51 39.93 5.36 -51.20
CA ASN A 51 41.33 5.67 -50.86
C ASN A 51 41.65 5.28 -49.40
N ILE A 52 40.72 5.51 -48.47
CA ILE A 52 40.86 5.10 -47.08
C ILE A 52 40.85 3.56 -46.98
N SER A 53 39.95 2.90 -47.71
CA SER A 53 39.87 1.43 -47.74
C SER A 53 41.14 0.78 -48.33
N SER A 54 41.70 1.34 -49.40
CA SER A 54 42.92 0.81 -50.04
C SER A 54 44.20 1.15 -49.28
N GLY A 55 44.22 2.27 -48.53
CA GLY A 55 45.37 2.75 -47.77
C GLY A 55 45.43 2.29 -46.31
N SER A 56 44.41 1.61 -45.78
CA SER A 56 44.33 1.23 -44.36
C SER A 56 44.54 -0.26 -44.13
N ASN A 57 45.28 -0.62 -43.08
CA ASN A 57 45.34 -2.00 -42.58
C ASN A 57 44.03 -2.38 -41.87
N GLU A 58 43.69 -3.67 -41.84
CA GLU A 58 42.41 -4.19 -41.29
C GLU A 58 42.09 -3.73 -39.85
N GLN A 59 43.12 -3.50 -39.01
CA GLN A 59 42.94 -3.00 -37.64
C GLN A 59 42.66 -1.50 -37.54
N ASN A 60 43.14 -0.71 -38.51
CA ASN A 60 43.12 0.76 -38.48
C ASN A 60 42.02 1.37 -39.36
N LEU A 61 41.32 0.55 -40.14
CA LEU A 61 40.28 1.00 -41.07
C LEU A 61 39.17 1.82 -40.37
N LEU A 62 38.64 1.34 -39.25
CA LEU A 62 37.61 2.06 -38.48
C LEU A 62 38.14 3.38 -37.90
N THR A 63 39.39 3.40 -37.42
CA THR A 63 40.03 4.59 -36.88
C THR A 63 40.24 5.65 -37.96
N ASN A 64 40.71 5.24 -39.15
CA ASN A 64 40.93 6.15 -40.28
C ASN A 64 39.60 6.69 -40.84
N LEU A 65 38.55 5.85 -40.89
CA LEU A 65 37.21 6.31 -41.21
C LEU A 65 36.68 7.30 -40.16
N ARG A 66 36.97 7.08 -38.87
CA ARG A 66 36.58 7.99 -37.79
C ARG A 66 37.28 9.35 -37.90
N SER A 67 38.58 9.38 -38.25
CA SER A 67 39.29 10.64 -38.48
C SER A 67 38.78 11.42 -39.70
N ALA A 68 38.18 10.73 -40.68
CA ALA A 68 37.61 11.34 -41.87
C ALA A 68 36.11 11.68 -41.71
N SER A 69 35.52 11.53 -40.52
CA SER A 69 34.07 11.57 -40.35
C SER A 69 33.43 12.87 -40.85
N CYS A 70 34.06 14.03 -40.61
CA CYS A 70 33.55 15.33 -41.04
C CYS A 70 33.41 15.43 -42.57
N GLU A 71 34.41 14.93 -43.31
CA GLU A 71 34.39 14.95 -44.78
C GLU A 71 33.42 13.92 -45.36
N LEU A 72 33.27 12.76 -44.69
CA LEU A 72 32.33 11.72 -45.09
C LEU A 72 30.87 12.14 -44.84
N LEU A 73 30.63 12.99 -43.84
CA LEU A 73 29.31 13.54 -43.55
C LEU A 73 28.90 14.64 -44.54
N GLN A 74 29.84 15.37 -45.15
CA GLN A 74 29.55 16.46 -46.09
C GLN A 74 28.55 16.11 -47.22
N PRO A 75 28.70 14.99 -47.97
CA PRO A 75 27.71 14.62 -48.98
C PRO A 75 26.34 14.29 -48.38
N LEU A 76 26.32 13.71 -47.18
CA LEU A 76 25.09 13.31 -46.49
C LEU A 76 24.34 14.53 -45.94
N THR A 77 25.06 15.51 -45.38
CA THR A 77 24.45 16.76 -44.89
C THR A 77 23.91 17.60 -46.03
N LEU A 78 24.60 17.67 -47.17
CA LEU A 78 24.08 18.31 -48.38
C LEU A 78 22.84 17.58 -48.94
N GLY A 79 22.83 16.25 -48.84
CA GLY A 79 21.67 15.42 -49.16
C GLY A 79 20.47 15.75 -48.28
N CYS A 80 20.68 15.92 -46.97
CA CYS A 80 19.65 16.38 -46.02
C CYS A 80 19.18 17.81 -46.33
N ALA A 81 20.11 18.74 -46.58
CA ALA A 81 19.81 20.15 -46.85
C ALA A 81 18.99 20.37 -48.13
N SER A 82 18.98 19.39 -49.04
CA SER A 82 18.15 19.41 -50.25
C SER A 82 16.65 19.39 -49.97
N LYS A 83 16.23 18.95 -48.76
CA LYS A 83 14.84 18.75 -48.33
C LYS A 83 14.01 17.85 -49.28
N ASN A 84 14.67 17.04 -50.10
CA ASN A 84 14.03 16.05 -50.94
C ASN A 84 13.91 14.73 -50.16
N ALA A 85 12.68 14.26 -49.91
CA ALA A 85 12.38 13.06 -49.13
C ALA A 85 13.30 11.87 -49.46
N ARG A 86 13.54 11.58 -50.74
CA ARG A 86 14.32 10.41 -51.16
C ARG A 86 15.82 10.57 -50.91
N LEU A 87 16.36 11.78 -51.11
CA LEU A 87 17.76 12.09 -50.80
C LEU A 87 17.99 12.10 -49.28
N VAL A 88 17.04 12.64 -48.52
CA VAL A 88 17.06 12.66 -47.04
C VAL A 88 17.04 11.23 -46.49
N GLN A 89 16.16 10.35 -46.99
CA GLN A 89 16.10 8.95 -46.55
C GLN A 89 17.43 8.21 -46.73
N ILE A 90 18.05 8.31 -47.92
CA ILE A 90 19.34 7.68 -48.20
C ILE A 90 20.43 8.25 -47.29
N SER A 91 20.44 9.59 -47.11
CA SER A 91 21.45 10.28 -46.31
C SER A 91 21.35 9.93 -44.83
N LEU A 92 20.15 9.94 -44.25
CA LEU A 92 19.92 9.57 -42.86
C LEU A 92 20.19 8.09 -42.60
N GLN A 93 19.87 7.20 -43.55
CA GLN A 93 20.18 5.78 -43.42
C GLN A 93 21.71 5.54 -43.39
N ALA A 94 22.48 6.27 -44.20
CA ALA A 94 23.94 6.21 -44.15
C ALA A 94 24.48 6.76 -42.81
N ILE A 95 23.95 7.89 -42.32
CA ILE A 95 24.31 8.47 -41.03
C ILE A 95 24.03 7.47 -39.89
N GLN A 96 22.85 6.84 -39.87
CA GLN A 96 22.50 5.83 -38.86
C GLN A 96 23.51 4.69 -38.80
N LYS A 97 23.95 4.17 -39.96
CA LYS A 97 24.98 3.12 -40.02
C LYS A 97 26.32 3.63 -39.47
N MET A 98 26.72 4.85 -39.82
CA MET A 98 27.95 5.46 -39.28
C MET A 98 27.92 5.61 -37.76
N VAL A 99 26.76 6.00 -37.19
CA VAL A 99 26.53 6.07 -35.74
C VAL A 99 26.64 4.67 -35.12
N GLN A 100 25.94 3.67 -35.69
CA GLN A 100 25.90 2.30 -35.16
C GLN A 100 27.28 1.65 -35.08
N HIS A 101 28.13 1.90 -36.07
CA HIS A 101 29.49 1.37 -36.10
C HIS A 101 30.53 2.27 -35.38
N ARG A 102 30.10 3.32 -34.66
CA ARG A 102 30.96 4.22 -33.85
C ARG A 102 32.08 4.92 -34.66
N VAL A 103 31.76 5.30 -35.90
CA VAL A 103 32.69 5.94 -36.85
C VAL A 103 32.59 7.47 -36.79
N ILE A 104 31.74 8.04 -35.94
CA ILE A 104 31.56 9.50 -35.86
C ILE A 104 32.46 10.08 -34.76
N GLU A 105 33.18 11.14 -35.09
CA GLU A 105 33.92 11.93 -34.10
C GLU A 105 32.97 12.85 -33.31
N PRO A 106 33.18 13.07 -32.01
CA PRO A 106 32.37 13.99 -31.20
C PRO A 106 32.26 15.41 -31.78
N ALA A 107 33.29 15.91 -32.46
CA ALA A 107 33.27 17.22 -33.11
C ALA A 107 32.28 17.31 -34.28
N SER A 108 31.92 16.17 -34.89
CA SER A 108 31.00 16.08 -36.03
C SER A 108 29.53 15.94 -35.59
N ALA A 109 29.26 15.50 -34.35
CA ALA A 109 27.90 15.34 -33.82
C ALA A 109 27.04 16.63 -33.90
N PRO A 110 27.56 17.84 -33.56
CA PRO A 110 26.84 19.10 -33.73
C PRO A 110 26.29 19.35 -35.14
N ILE A 111 27.05 18.95 -36.16
CA ILE A 111 26.66 19.12 -37.57
C ILE A 111 25.43 18.26 -37.87
N ILE A 112 25.45 17.00 -37.43
CA ILE A 112 24.32 16.07 -37.58
C ILE A 112 23.09 16.59 -36.83
N VAL A 113 23.25 17.02 -35.58
CA VAL A 113 22.13 17.51 -34.74
C VAL A 113 21.47 18.76 -35.35
N ASN A 114 22.26 19.72 -35.86
CA ASN A 114 21.70 20.90 -36.53
C ASN A 114 20.96 20.54 -37.82
N GLU A 115 21.49 19.61 -38.61
CA GLU A 115 20.84 19.19 -39.84
C GLU A 115 19.51 18.47 -39.56
N LEU A 116 19.48 17.58 -38.55
CA LEU A 116 18.24 16.95 -38.06
C LEU A 116 17.22 18.00 -37.57
N TRP A 117 17.68 19.06 -36.90
CA TRP A 117 16.83 20.17 -36.47
C TRP A 117 16.19 20.88 -37.66
N HIS A 118 16.96 21.17 -38.71
CA HIS A 118 16.44 21.80 -39.93
C HIS A 118 15.46 20.92 -40.70
N LEU A 119 15.67 19.60 -40.72
CA LEU A 119 14.73 18.65 -41.30
C LEU A 119 13.40 18.59 -40.54
N MET A 120 13.45 18.59 -39.20
CA MET A 120 12.26 18.69 -38.35
C MET A 120 11.49 20.00 -38.60
N GLU A 121 12.17 21.15 -38.64
CA GLU A 121 11.51 22.44 -38.93
C GLU A 121 10.91 22.50 -40.34
N ALA A 122 11.44 21.71 -41.28
CA ALA A 122 10.91 21.59 -42.63
C ALA A 122 9.77 20.57 -42.77
N GLU A 123 9.34 19.91 -41.68
CA GLU A 123 8.35 18.81 -41.68
C GLU A 123 8.73 17.70 -42.69
N CYS A 124 10.03 17.42 -42.87
CA CYS A 124 10.55 16.49 -43.89
C CYS A 124 11.10 15.21 -43.25
N GLU A 125 10.52 14.06 -43.61
CA GLU A 125 10.98 12.73 -43.16
C GLU A 125 11.12 12.61 -41.61
N GLU A 126 10.15 13.16 -40.87
CA GLU A 126 10.15 13.23 -39.40
C GLU A 126 10.40 11.87 -38.71
N LEU A 127 9.83 10.80 -39.27
CA LEU A 127 10.05 9.43 -38.77
C LEU A 127 11.53 9.02 -38.87
N ARG A 128 12.21 9.37 -39.96
CA ARG A 128 13.64 9.09 -40.13
C ARG A 128 14.51 9.95 -39.22
N VAL A 129 14.08 11.18 -38.93
CA VAL A 129 14.74 12.03 -37.93
C VAL A 129 14.73 11.33 -36.56
N LEU A 130 13.56 10.87 -36.08
CA LEU A 130 13.44 10.14 -34.81
C LEU A 130 14.29 8.85 -34.76
N GLN A 131 14.24 8.07 -35.84
CA GLN A 131 15.05 6.85 -35.97
C GLN A 131 16.57 7.13 -35.96
N THR A 132 16.99 8.34 -36.31
CA THR A 132 18.41 8.76 -36.29
C THR A 132 18.81 9.32 -34.92
N LEU A 133 17.91 10.06 -34.25
CA LEU A 133 18.16 10.61 -32.91
C LEU A 133 18.39 9.52 -31.86
N THR A 134 17.60 8.44 -31.93
CA THR A 134 17.67 7.32 -30.98
C THR A 134 19.07 6.68 -30.89
N PRO A 135 19.69 6.20 -31.98
CA PRO A 135 21.05 5.65 -31.95
C PRO A 135 22.12 6.72 -31.64
N LEU A 136 21.91 7.97 -32.08
CA LEU A 136 22.85 9.07 -31.83
C LEU A 136 23.02 9.35 -30.32
N VAL A 137 21.94 9.16 -29.54
CA VAL A 137 21.97 9.30 -28.09
C VAL A 137 22.23 7.98 -27.35
N SER A 138 21.83 6.82 -27.88
CA SER A 138 21.99 5.56 -27.12
C SER A 138 23.36 4.86 -27.23
N ILE A 139 24.08 5.03 -28.35
CA ILE A 139 25.20 4.13 -28.68
C ILE A 139 26.55 4.57 -28.06
N GLU A 140 26.83 5.87 -28.03
CA GLU A 140 28.07 6.44 -27.51
C GLU A 140 27.78 7.82 -26.92
N MET A 141 28.65 8.30 -26.02
CA MET A 141 28.60 9.64 -25.43
C MET A 141 29.01 10.73 -26.46
N LEU A 142 28.46 10.66 -27.67
CA LEU A 142 28.70 11.59 -28.78
C LEU A 142 28.09 12.97 -28.51
N VAL A 143 27.00 13.00 -27.75
CA VAL A 143 26.17 14.18 -27.54
C VAL A 143 25.98 14.41 -26.04
N SER A 144 26.40 15.59 -25.57
CA SER A 144 26.27 16.05 -24.18
C SER A 144 25.87 17.54 -24.12
N GLY A 145 25.34 17.99 -22.98
CA GLY A 145 24.98 19.40 -22.77
C GLY A 145 23.92 19.90 -23.75
N GLN A 146 24.14 21.08 -24.33
CA GLN A 146 23.17 21.75 -25.23
C GLN A 146 22.74 20.90 -26.44
N TRP A 147 23.61 20.03 -26.94
CA TRP A 147 23.31 19.20 -28.10
C TRP A 147 22.37 18.06 -27.73
N LEU A 148 22.49 17.54 -26.51
CA LEU A 148 21.59 16.51 -25.98
C LEU A 148 20.21 17.13 -25.71
N ALA A 149 20.20 18.35 -25.16
CA ALA A 149 18.98 19.14 -24.98
C ALA A 149 18.24 19.30 -26.31
N LYS A 150 18.93 19.73 -27.39
CA LYS A 150 18.34 19.84 -28.73
C LYS A 150 17.74 18.52 -29.23
N CYS A 151 18.43 17.39 -29.01
CA CYS A 151 17.92 16.08 -29.40
C CYS A 151 16.61 15.72 -28.67
N LEU A 152 16.55 15.97 -27.36
CA LEU A 152 15.33 15.77 -26.57
C LEU A 152 14.21 16.70 -27.02
N VAL A 153 14.50 18.00 -27.24
CA VAL A 153 13.52 18.99 -27.70
C VAL A 153 12.91 18.57 -29.04
N MET A 154 13.70 18.03 -29.98
CA MET A 154 13.16 17.51 -31.24
C MET A 154 12.14 16.40 -31.01
N CYS A 155 12.45 15.42 -30.15
CA CYS A 155 11.54 14.33 -29.82
C CYS A 155 10.26 14.83 -29.12
N PHE A 156 10.37 15.82 -28.22
CA PHE A 156 9.20 16.43 -27.59
C PHE A 156 8.32 17.18 -28.59
N ARG A 157 8.90 17.94 -29.54
CA ARG A 157 8.14 18.65 -30.57
C ARG A 157 7.44 17.69 -31.53
N LEU A 158 8.12 16.62 -31.96
CA LEU A 158 7.57 15.61 -32.86
C LEU A 158 6.46 14.77 -32.20
N ASN A 159 6.36 14.79 -30.87
CA ASN A 159 5.23 14.18 -30.15
C ASN A 159 3.90 14.91 -30.36
N PHE A 160 3.93 16.10 -30.98
CA PHE A 160 2.78 16.90 -31.39
C PHE A 160 2.74 17.11 -32.91
N ALA A 161 3.42 16.24 -33.67
CA ALA A 161 3.37 16.23 -35.13
C ALA A 161 1.96 15.89 -35.63
N LYS A 162 1.71 16.07 -36.94
CA LYS A 162 0.39 15.80 -37.55
C LYS A 162 0.16 14.30 -37.82
N ASP A 163 1.24 13.55 -38.03
CA ASP A 163 1.18 12.13 -38.38
C ASP A 163 1.14 11.25 -37.10
N PRO A 164 0.11 10.41 -36.89
CA PRO A 164 0.02 9.53 -35.73
C PRO A 164 1.17 8.52 -35.63
N ILE A 165 1.76 8.09 -36.75
CA ILE A 165 2.92 7.18 -36.75
C ILE A 165 4.13 7.90 -36.16
N VAL A 166 4.32 9.17 -36.53
CA VAL A 166 5.40 10.03 -36.01
C VAL A 166 5.15 10.30 -34.53
N ILE A 167 3.92 10.65 -34.11
CA ILE A 167 3.56 10.87 -32.71
C ILE A 167 3.87 9.64 -31.85
N ASN A 168 3.40 8.46 -32.25
CA ASN A 168 3.61 7.22 -31.48
C ASN A 168 5.11 6.87 -31.40
N THR A 169 5.85 7.04 -32.48
CA THR A 169 7.30 6.82 -32.51
C THR A 169 8.04 7.84 -31.63
N ALA A 170 7.63 9.11 -31.67
CA ALA A 170 8.20 10.17 -30.85
C ALA A 170 7.96 9.92 -29.37
N SER A 171 6.74 9.56 -28.97
CA SER A 171 6.38 9.20 -27.59
C SER A 171 7.27 8.07 -27.03
N ALA A 172 7.47 7.00 -27.81
CA ALA A 172 8.39 5.92 -27.43
C ALA A 172 9.85 6.40 -27.34
N THR A 173 10.28 7.21 -28.31
CA THR A 173 11.64 7.75 -28.38
C THR A 173 11.94 8.69 -27.20
N VAL A 174 11.00 9.54 -26.78
CA VAL A 174 11.14 10.41 -25.60
C VAL A 174 11.41 9.57 -24.34
N ARG A 175 10.60 8.53 -24.09
CA ARG A 175 10.77 7.65 -22.93
C ARG A 175 12.12 6.94 -22.93
N GLN A 176 12.52 6.43 -24.09
CA GLN A 176 13.81 5.77 -24.27
C GLN A 176 14.98 6.74 -24.05
N MET A 177 14.91 7.95 -24.62
CA MET A 177 15.98 8.94 -24.50
C MET A 177 16.11 9.48 -23.09
N VAL A 178 15.01 9.78 -22.41
CA VAL A 178 15.02 10.19 -20.99
C VAL A 178 15.67 9.09 -20.15
N SER A 179 15.26 7.83 -20.32
CA SER A 179 15.88 6.69 -19.61
C SER A 179 17.38 6.59 -19.91
N CYS A 180 17.78 6.71 -21.18
CA CYS A 180 19.17 6.67 -21.60
C CYS A 180 20.02 7.76 -20.93
N VAL A 181 19.50 8.97 -20.72
CA VAL A 181 20.23 10.03 -19.99
C VAL A 181 20.59 9.55 -18.58
N PHE A 182 19.66 8.94 -17.85
CA PHE A 182 19.93 8.44 -16.50
C PHE A 182 20.79 7.17 -16.50
N GLU A 183 20.66 6.28 -17.48
CA GLU A 183 21.58 5.14 -17.67
C GLU A 183 23.04 5.62 -17.85
N ARG A 184 23.25 6.68 -18.65
CA ARG A 184 24.57 7.31 -18.84
C ARG A 184 25.15 7.84 -17.53
N VAL A 185 24.31 8.37 -16.62
CA VAL A 185 24.73 8.80 -15.27
C VAL A 185 25.21 7.61 -14.45
N VAL A 186 24.42 6.53 -14.41
CA VAL A 186 24.80 5.30 -13.68
C VAL A 186 26.11 4.72 -14.22
N GLN A 187 26.29 4.70 -15.55
CA GLN A 187 27.52 4.23 -16.17
C GLN A 187 28.73 5.10 -15.81
N GLU A 188 28.59 6.43 -15.84
CA GLU A 188 29.67 7.36 -15.47
C GLU A 188 30.08 7.18 -13.99
N ASP A 189 29.10 6.99 -13.10
CA ASP A 189 29.34 6.76 -11.68
C ASP A 189 29.95 5.38 -11.38
N GLY A 190 29.56 4.35 -12.12
CA GLY A 190 30.13 3.00 -12.01
C GLY A 190 31.54 2.86 -12.60
N MET A 191 31.93 3.69 -13.57
CA MET A 191 33.28 3.66 -14.16
C MET A 191 34.31 4.47 -13.38
N LYS A 192 33.89 5.47 -12.62
CA LYS A 192 34.77 6.39 -11.89
C LYS A 192 34.37 6.44 -10.42
N SER A 193 34.54 5.37 -9.66
CA SER A 193 34.33 5.36 -8.20
C SER A 193 35.44 6.10 -7.41
N GLY A 194 36.23 6.96 -8.06
CA GLY A 194 37.26 7.80 -7.45
C GLY A 194 36.78 9.23 -7.22
N GLU A 195 37.32 9.85 -6.16
CA GLU A 195 37.00 11.18 -5.63
C GLU A 195 36.72 12.23 -6.71
N LEU A 196 35.57 12.91 -6.58
CA LEU A 196 35.28 14.14 -7.34
C LEU A 196 36.25 15.25 -6.89
N PRO A 197 36.70 16.15 -7.78
CA PRO A 197 37.57 17.24 -7.38
C PRO A 197 36.88 18.11 -6.33
N ILE A 198 37.48 18.24 -5.15
CA ILE A 198 37.05 19.18 -4.11
C ILE A 198 37.29 20.59 -4.65
N VAL A 199 36.29 21.19 -5.29
CA VAL A 199 36.33 22.61 -5.64
C VAL A 199 35.84 23.39 -4.43
N HIS A 200 36.76 24.10 -3.79
CA HIS A 200 36.44 25.04 -2.71
C HIS A 200 35.45 26.10 -3.21
N GLN A 201 34.35 26.19 -2.46
CA GLN A 201 33.11 26.91 -2.73
C GLN A 201 33.31 28.43 -2.58
N THR A 202 33.39 29.17 -3.70
CA THR A 202 33.32 30.66 -3.67
C THR A 202 32.54 31.30 -4.83
N VAL A 203 31.80 30.53 -5.64
CA VAL A 203 30.98 31.10 -6.73
C VAL A 203 29.50 31.02 -6.36
N LYS A 204 28.83 32.19 -6.30
CA LYS A 204 27.36 32.31 -6.18
C LYS A 204 26.70 31.28 -7.10
N MET A 205 25.94 30.33 -6.54
CA MET A 205 25.21 29.34 -7.35
C MET A 205 24.28 30.08 -8.31
N ASN A 206 24.57 29.98 -9.61
CA ASN A 206 23.66 30.47 -10.62
C ASN A 206 22.47 29.51 -10.66
N VAL A 207 21.29 29.97 -10.23
CA VAL A 207 20.06 29.15 -10.17
C VAL A 207 19.72 28.56 -11.54
N ARG A 208 20.23 29.09 -12.65
CA ARG A 208 20.00 28.57 -14.02
C ARG A 208 21.01 27.53 -14.52
N ALA A 209 22.07 27.22 -13.78
CA ALA A 209 23.11 26.29 -14.21
C ALA A 209 23.16 25.04 -13.33
N ALA A 210 23.65 23.93 -13.89
CA ALA A 210 23.92 22.72 -13.12
C ALA A 210 25.00 23.00 -12.05
N PRO A 211 24.93 22.37 -10.87
CA PRO A 211 25.99 22.47 -9.88
C PRO A 211 27.35 22.07 -10.49
N PRO A 212 28.41 22.90 -10.32
CA PRO A 212 29.71 22.65 -10.94
C PRO A 212 30.44 21.42 -10.38
N THR A 213 29.93 20.83 -9.31
CA THR A 213 30.42 19.62 -8.67
C THR A 213 29.96 18.33 -9.36
N LEU A 214 28.94 18.42 -10.22
CA LEU A 214 28.43 17.27 -10.96
C LEU A 214 29.30 16.96 -12.18
N ARG A 215 29.43 15.67 -12.48
CA ARG A 215 30.05 15.20 -13.72
C ARG A 215 29.17 15.54 -14.93
N PRO A 216 29.70 15.53 -16.16
CA PRO A 216 28.95 15.90 -17.36
C PRO A 216 27.62 15.16 -17.53
N CYS A 217 27.56 13.83 -17.33
CA CYS A 217 26.30 13.09 -17.43
C CYS A 217 25.35 13.47 -16.29
N GLY A 218 25.89 13.60 -15.07
CA GLY A 218 25.11 14.02 -13.89
C GLY A 218 24.51 15.41 -14.03
N ALA A 219 25.23 16.34 -14.65
CA ALA A 219 24.76 17.68 -14.98
C ALA A 219 23.60 17.65 -15.99
N ASP A 220 23.73 16.85 -17.06
CA ASP A 220 22.68 16.64 -18.05
C ASP A 220 21.41 16.03 -17.41
N GLY A 221 21.57 15.00 -16.56
CA GLY A 221 20.48 14.39 -15.81
C GLY A 221 19.77 15.35 -14.84
N TYR A 222 20.54 16.18 -14.13
CA TYR A 222 20.00 17.20 -13.22
C TYR A 222 19.18 18.26 -13.97
N MET A 223 19.71 18.78 -15.09
CA MET A 223 19.00 19.80 -15.88
C MET A 223 17.74 19.23 -16.52
N LEU A 224 17.78 17.99 -17.01
CA LEU A 224 16.59 17.29 -17.53
C LEU A 224 15.52 17.12 -16.46
N PHE A 225 15.88 16.57 -15.29
CA PHE A 225 14.93 16.34 -14.20
C PHE A 225 14.25 17.64 -13.77
N ARG A 226 15.03 18.70 -13.59
CA ARG A 226 14.52 20.02 -13.23
C ARG A 226 13.55 20.57 -14.28
N ASP A 227 13.94 20.55 -15.55
CA ASP A 227 13.08 21.09 -16.60
C ASP A 227 11.78 20.29 -16.75
N LEU A 228 11.79 18.98 -16.51
CA LEU A 228 10.55 18.19 -16.43
C LEU A 228 9.63 18.69 -15.32
N CYS A 229 10.16 19.00 -14.12
CA CYS A 229 9.38 19.59 -13.03
C CYS A 229 8.80 20.98 -13.41
N LEU A 230 9.62 21.85 -14.01
CA LEU A 230 9.18 23.17 -14.47
C LEU A 230 8.05 23.05 -15.50
N LEU A 231 8.22 22.18 -16.50
CA LEU A 231 7.25 21.99 -17.58
C LEU A 231 5.91 21.45 -17.08
N ILE A 232 5.89 20.57 -16.07
CA ILE A 232 4.63 20.08 -15.46
C ILE A 232 3.85 21.21 -14.78
N ASN A 233 4.58 22.13 -14.14
CA ASN A 233 4.03 23.33 -13.51
C ASN A 233 3.69 24.45 -14.50
N ALA A 234 3.85 24.20 -15.81
CA ALA A 234 3.69 25.20 -16.88
C ALA A 234 4.66 26.40 -16.76
N GLU A 235 5.84 26.17 -16.17
CA GLU A 235 6.95 27.12 -16.12
C GLU A 235 7.93 26.90 -17.29
N PRO A 236 8.61 27.96 -17.77
CA PRO A 236 9.53 27.84 -18.90
C PRO A 236 10.79 27.03 -18.53
N PRO A 237 11.23 26.08 -19.39
CA PRO A 237 12.43 25.30 -19.15
C PRO A 237 13.71 26.15 -19.28
N CYS A 238 14.76 25.75 -18.57
CA CYS A 238 16.06 26.44 -18.61
C CYS A 238 17.05 25.83 -19.61
N TRP A 239 16.94 24.53 -19.89
CA TRP A 239 17.87 23.74 -20.70
C TRP A 239 17.21 23.20 -21.97
N LEU A 240 15.97 22.71 -21.89
CA LEU A 240 15.15 22.25 -23.01
C LEU A 240 14.53 23.43 -23.78
N ILE A 241 15.39 24.33 -24.25
CA ILE A 241 15.00 25.54 -24.98
C ILE A 241 14.36 25.14 -26.32
N GLY A 242 13.16 25.65 -26.58
CA GLY A 242 12.42 25.41 -27.83
C GLY A 242 11.31 24.37 -27.71
N ILE A 243 11.06 23.80 -26.52
CA ILE A 243 9.80 23.10 -26.24
C ILE A 243 8.66 24.11 -26.27
N GLN A 244 7.60 23.79 -27.01
CA GLN A 244 6.40 24.61 -27.11
C GLN A 244 5.31 24.09 -26.16
N GLU A 245 5.07 22.78 -26.19
CA GLU A 245 4.02 22.14 -25.40
C GLU A 245 4.52 20.80 -24.86
N MET A 246 4.04 20.43 -23.67
CA MET A 246 4.17 19.11 -23.09
C MET A 246 2.90 18.80 -22.30
N THR A 247 2.30 17.63 -22.51
CA THR A 247 1.15 17.23 -21.71
C THR A 247 1.59 16.91 -20.29
N ARG A 248 0.81 17.35 -19.29
CA ARG A 248 1.08 17.04 -17.87
C ARG A 248 1.13 15.54 -17.62
N THR A 249 0.32 14.75 -18.33
CA THR A 249 0.31 13.28 -18.23
C THR A 249 1.65 12.67 -18.64
N LEU A 250 2.23 13.11 -19.77
CA LEU A 250 3.55 12.64 -20.20
C LEU A 250 4.64 13.07 -19.22
N GLY A 251 4.62 14.32 -18.76
CA GLY A 251 5.59 14.81 -17.78
C GLY A 251 5.61 13.98 -16.49
N LEU A 252 4.42 13.72 -15.92
CA LEU A 252 4.29 12.91 -14.71
C LEU A 252 4.72 11.46 -14.92
N GLU A 253 4.43 10.85 -16.07
CA GLU A 253 4.92 9.50 -16.40
C GLU A 253 6.45 9.44 -16.52
N LEU A 254 7.06 10.45 -17.15
CA LEU A 254 8.52 10.52 -17.25
C LEU A 254 9.15 10.71 -15.87
N LEU A 255 8.57 11.54 -15.00
CA LEU A 255 9.02 11.68 -13.62
C LEU A 255 8.90 10.37 -12.84
N GLU A 256 7.75 9.68 -12.92
CA GLU A 256 7.56 8.38 -12.27
C GLU A 256 8.61 7.37 -12.75
N SER A 257 8.80 7.25 -14.07
CA SER A 257 9.76 6.32 -14.67
C SER A 257 11.19 6.61 -14.24
N VAL A 258 11.58 7.88 -14.11
CA VAL A 258 12.93 8.28 -13.70
C VAL A 258 13.16 8.02 -12.22
N LEU A 259 12.20 8.41 -11.38
CA LEU A 259 12.30 8.23 -9.92
C LEU A 259 12.28 6.76 -9.52
N ALA A 260 11.41 5.95 -10.14
CA ALA A 260 11.31 4.52 -9.87
C ALA A 260 12.47 3.74 -10.51
N GLY A 261 12.94 4.14 -11.69
CA GLY A 261 13.99 3.44 -12.42
C GLY A 261 15.41 3.68 -11.87
N TYR A 262 15.67 4.87 -11.31
CA TYR A 262 17.03 5.28 -10.92
C TYR A 262 17.15 5.89 -9.50
N PRO A 263 16.58 5.26 -8.45
CA PRO A 263 16.55 5.84 -7.10
C PRO A 263 17.95 6.12 -6.53
N SER A 264 18.94 5.27 -6.84
CA SER A 264 20.30 5.39 -6.33
C SER A 264 21.04 6.67 -6.75
N ILE A 265 20.69 7.26 -7.90
CA ILE A 265 21.32 8.50 -8.40
C ILE A 265 20.98 9.65 -7.46
N PHE A 266 19.70 9.82 -7.16
CA PHE A 266 19.18 10.89 -6.33
C PHE A 266 19.61 10.75 -4.87
N VAL A 267 19.75 9.52 -4.36
CA VAL A 267 20.30 9.24 -3.02
C VAL A 267 21.74 9.71 -2.90
N LYS A 268 22.60 9.32 -3.85
CA LYS A 268 24.02 9.71 -3.84
C LYS A 268 24.22 11.21 -3.94
N ILE A 269 23.53 11.88 -4.85
CA ILE A 269 23.64 13.34 -5.05
C ILE A 269 23.23 14.09 -3.78
N THR A 270 22.16 13.66 -3.12
CA THR A 270 21.67 14.29 -1.88
C THR A 270 22.64 14.09 -0.71
N SER A 271 23.24 12.90 -0.57
CA SER A 271 24.24 12.62 0.47
C SER A 271 25.53 13.44 0.32
N GLN A 272 25.93 13.75 -0.92
CA GLN A 272 27.18 14.46 -1.21
C GLN A 272 27.04 15.99 -1.16
N HIS A 273 25.82 16.53 -1.26
CA HIS A 273 25.56 17.98 -1.26
C HIS A 273 24.32 18.38 -0.42
N PRO A 274 24.47 18.51 0.92
CA PRO A 274 23.36 18.88 1.82
C PRO A 274 22.72 20.25 1.51
N HIS A 275 23.47 21.16 0.86
CA HIS A 275 23.04 22.54 0.58
C HIS A 275 22.45 22.76 -0.83
N SER A 276 22.30 21.71 -1.66
CA SER A 276 21.53 21.81 -2.90
C SER A 276 20.02 21.70 -2.59
N ALA A 277 19.49 22.68 -1.85
CA ALA A 277 18.07 22.75 -1.51
C ALA A 277 17.15 22.90 -2.75
N THR A 278 17.72 23.06 -3.94
CA THR A 278 17.00 23.31 -5.19
C THR A 278 16.32 22.07 -5.77
N SER A 279 16.87 20.86 -5.57
CA SER A 279 16.20 19.63 -6.01
C SER A 279 14.97 19.30 -5.13
N ARG A 280 15.04 19.60 -3.83
CA ARG A 280 13.93 19.43 -2.89
C ARG A 280 12.81 20.47 -3.13
N SER A 281 13.15 21.74 -3.36
CA SER A 281 12.16 22.79 -3.65
C SER A 281 11.41 22.59 -4.97
N SER A 282 12.04 21.97 -5.98
CA SER A 282 11.39 21.69 -7.27
C SER A 282 10.42 20.49 -7.21
N ILE A 283 10.64 19.55 -6.28
CA ILE A 283 9.71 18.45 -6.02
C ILE A 283 8.55 18.94 -5.17
N GLU A 284 8.82 19.81 -4.17
CA GLU A 284 7.78 20.47 -3.36
C GLU A 284 6.90 21.42 -4.20
N SER A 285 7.44 22.08 -5.24
CA SER A 285 6.61 22.90 -6.14
C SER A 285 5.79 22.08 -7.15
N ALA A 286 6.20 20.84 -7.44
CA ALA A 286 5.39 19.90 -8.24
C ALA A 286 4.22 19.30 -7.43
N THR A 287 4.23 19.44 -6.10
CA THR A 287 3.13 19.07 -5.23
C THR A 287 2.22 20.26 -4.92
N VAL A 288 1.02 20.21 -5.46
CA VAL A 288 -0.17 20.98 -5.06
C VAL A 288 0.08 22.48 -4.93
N GLY A 289 0.31 23.13 -6.07
CA GLY A 289 -0.25 24.46 -6.25
C GLY A 289 -1.76 24.35 -6.15
N GLN A 290 -2.34 24.67 -4.98
CA GLN A 290 -3.73 25.08 -4.93
C GLN A 290 -3.87 26.28 -5.85
N MET A 291 -4.60 26.07 -6.95
CA MET A 291 -5.08 27.12 -7.84
C MET A 291 -5.68 28.26 -7.01
N PRO A 292 -5.17 29.50 -7.10
CA PRO A 292 -5.93 30.67 -6.72
C PRO A 292 -6.98 30.87 -7.82
N GLY A 293 -8.21 30.39 -7.58
CA GLY A 293 -9.38 30.77 -8.37
C GLY A 293 -9.77 29.83 -9.52
N SER A 294 -10.32 28.66 -9.19
CA SER A 294 -11.55 28.09 -9.77
C SER A 294 -11.72 26.62 -9.34
N PRO A 295 -12.94 26.13 -9.10
CA PRO A 295 -13.19 24.73 -8.74
C PRO A 295 -13.24 23.88 -10.01
N GLU A 296 -12.13 23.75 -10.73
CA GLU A 296 -12.05 22.75 -11.79
C GLU A 296 -11.93 21.36 -11.17
N ARG A 297 -12.85 20.46 -11.55
CA ARG A 297 -12.87 19.08 -11.06
C ARG A 297 -11.53 18.41 -11.35
N PRO A 298 -10.93 17.69 -10.38
CA PRO A 298 -9.66 17.00 -10.59
C PRO A 298 -9.78 15.97 -11.72
N TYR A 299 -8.90 16.09 -12.72
CA TYR A 299 -8.87 15.20 -13.87
C TYR A 299 -8.22 13.86 -13.50
N PHE A 300 -8.90 12.75 -13.80
CA PHE A 300 -8.49 11.39 -13.36
C PHE A 300 -7.07 11.01 -13.82
N PRO A 301 -6.71 11.11 -15.11
CA PRO A 301 -5.37 10.73 -15.59
C PRO A 301 -4.21 11.47 -14.95
N ILE A 302 -4.41 12.74 -14.58
CA ILE A 302 -3.40 13.56 -13.88
C ILE A 302 -3.32 13.15 -12.41
N SER A 303 -4.48 13.02 -11.74
CA SER A 303 -4.56 12.67 -10.32
C SER A 303 -3.94 11.28 -10.06
N MET A 304 -4.24 10.31 -10.90
CA MET A 304 -3.68 8.96 -10.82
C MET A 304 -2.16 8.95 -10.97
N ARG A 305 -1.62 9.64 -11.99
CA ARG A 305 -0.16 9.70 -12.21
C ARG A 305 0.56 10.45 -11.10
N LEU A 306 -0.03 11.53 -10.60
CA LEU A 306 0.52 12.25 -9.45
C LEU A 306 0.59 11.35 -8.22
N LEU A 307 -0.47 10.60 -7.93
CA LEU A 307 -0.50 9.65 -6.81
C LEU A 307 0.52 8.52 -6.96
N ARG A 308 0.78 8.04 -8.20
CA ARG A 308 1.86 7.07 -8.46
C ARG A 308 3.24 7.66 -8.17
N VAL A 309 3.50 8.90 -8.57
CA VAL A 309 4.74 9.61 -8.22
C VAL A 309 4.88 9.74 -6.70
N VAL A 310 3.81 10.09 -5.99
CA VAL A 310 3.81 10.16 -4.52
C VAL A 310 4.13 8.80 -3.90
N VAL A 311 3.56 7.69 -4.40
CA VAL A 311 3.90 6.34 -3.95
C VAL A 311 5.39 6.06 -4.14
N VAL A 312 5.97 6.38 -5.30
CA VAL A 312 7.40 6.18 -5.56
C VAL A 312 8.25 7.00 -4.59
N LEU A 313 7.91 8.27 -4.37
CA LEU A 313 8.61 9.15 -3.43
C LEU A 313 8.61 8.60 -2.00
N ILE A 314 7.44 8.18 -1.52
CA ILE A 314 7.30 7.62 -0.16
C ILE A 314 8.05 6.29 -0.04
N THR A 315 7.96 5.41 -1.02
CA THR A 315 8.52 4.05 -0.93
C THR A 315 10.02 3.98 -1.15
N HIS A 316 10.58 4.79 -2.04
CA HIS A 316 12.00 4.71 -2.42
C HIS A 316 12.88 5.78 -1.77
N PHE A 317 12.31 6.89 -1.30
CA PHE A 317 13.07 8.05 -0.84
C PHE A 317 12.88 8.38 0.65
N TYR A 318 12.12 7.59 1.42
CA TYR A 318 11.90 7.84 2.85
C TYR A 318 13.20 7.83 3.69
N GLU A 319 14.22 7.05 3.33
CA GLU A 319 15.52 7.05 4.03
C GLU A 319 16.28 8.38 3.86
N LEU A 320 16.19 9.02 2.70
CA LEU A 320 16.75 10.36 2.50
C LEU A 320 15.98 11.43 3.28
N LEU A 321 14.68 11.21 3.48
CA LEU A 321 13.88 12.05 4.37
C LEU A 321 14.36 11.89 5.82
N ARG A 322 14.71 10.67 6.25
CA ARG A 322 15.28 10.39 7.58
C ARG A 322 16.53 11.24 7.87
N GLU A 323 17.44 11.37 6.92
CA GLU A 323 18.68 12.14 7.11
C GLU A 323 18.48 13.65 6.95
N GLY A 324 17.54 14.08 6.10
CA GLY A 324 17.09 15.47 6.02
C GLY A 324 16.44 15.97 7.31
N VAL A 325 15.59 15.14 7.94
CA VAL A 325 14.89 15.45 9.19
C VAL A 325 15.82 15.43 10.41
N ARG A 326 16.96 14.71 10.35
CA ARG A 326 17.95 14.68 11.46
C ARG A 326 18.86 15.92 11.50
N ASN A 327 19.07 16.58 10.36
CA ASN A 327 20.00 17.70 10.22
C ASN A 327 19.32 19.07 9.99
N ALA A 328 18.01 19.11 9.79
CA ALA A 328 17.30 20.37 9.51
C ALA A 328 16.57 20.90 10.75
N THR A 329 16.86 22.16 11.09
CA THR A 329 16.15 22.98 12.06
C THR A 329 14.63 23.01 11.78
N GLU A 330 13.83 23.27 12.81
CA GLU A 330 12.35 23.24 12.90
C GLU A 330 11.55 23.83 11.71
N GLN A 331 12.19 24.60 10.82
CA GLN A 331 11.56 25.26 9.68
C GLN A 331 11.46 24.39 8.40
N TYR A 332 12.25 23.32 8.27
CA TYR A 332 12.22 22.39 7.11
C TYR A 332 11.34 21.15 7.31
N ILE A 333 10.99 20.85 8.56
CA ILE A 333 10.09 19.76 8.92
C ILE A 333 8.67 20.03 8.33
N LEU A 334 8.28 21.31 8.22
CA LEU A 334 7.01 21.79 7.67
C LEU A 334 6.67 21.40 6.21
N GLY A 335 7.67 21.14 5.34
CA GLY A 335 7.43 20.83 3.92
C GLY A 335 6.81 19.45 3.69
N LEU A 336 7.31 18.43 4.42
CA LEU A 336 6.80 17.06 4.36
C LEU A 336 5.71 16.78 5.41
N ASP A 337 5.70 17.51 6.52
CA ASP A 337 4.54 17.57 7.43
C ASP A 337 3.29 18.02 6.67
N THR A 338 3.44 18.85 5.63
CA THR A 338 2.33 19.19 4.75
C THR A 338 2.07 18.10 3.71
N ILE A 339 3.09 17.43 3.17
CA ILE A 339 2.87 16.42 2.14
C ILE A 339 2.23 15.16 2.69
N VAL A 340 2.65 14.56 3.81
CA VAL A 340 2.04 13.30 4.29
C VAL A 340 0.82 13.56 5.19
N TYR A 341 0.89 14.52 6.10
CA TYR A 341 -0.21 14.83 7.02
C TYR A 341 -1.28 15.74 6.41
N ARG A 342 -0.93 16.58 5.41
CA ARG A 342 -1.89 17.26 4.50
C ARG A 342 -1.98 16.59 3.13
N CYS A 343 -1.44 15.36 2.96
CA CYS A 343 -1.76 14.52 1.79
C CYS A 343 -3.25 14.23 1.87
N PHE A 344 -4.02 15.00 1.11
CA PHE A 344 -5.18 14.66 0.30
C PHE A 344 -5.87 13.30 0.54
N LEU A 345 -5.13 12.21 0.76
CA LEU A 345 -5.58 10.83 1.00
C LEU A 345 -6.52 10.64 2.21
N VAL A 346 -6.20 11.14 3.41
CA VAL A 346 -7.08 10.94 4.59
C VAL A 346 -8.33 11.83 4.48
N GLY A 347 -8.18 13.07 4.00
CA GLY A 347 -9.31 13.95 3.69
C GLY A 347 -10.25 13.41 2.60
N PHE A 348 -9.75 12.55 1.68
CA PHE A 348 -10.57 11.83 0.71
C PHE A 348 -11.46 10.74 1.33
N LEU A 349 -11.00 10.14 2.43
CA LEU A 349 -11.79 9.12 3.14
C LEU A 349 -12.99 9.74 3.86
N GLU A 350 -12.83 10.98 4.34
CA GLU A 350 -13.85 11.69 5.13
C GLU A 350 -14.90 12.42 4.29
N SER A 351 -14.61 12.72 3.01
CA SER A 351 -15.52 13.48 2.15
C SER A 351 -16.36 12.60 1.23
N ASP A 352 -17.67 12.81 1.30
CA ASP A 352 -18.72 11.96 0.73
C ASP A 352 -18.83 11.98 -0.80
N LYS A 353 -18.29 13.03 -1.43
CA LYS A 353 -18.53 13.34 -2.85
C LYS A 353 -17.48 12.75 -3.81
N LEU A 354 -16.59 11.92 -3.30
CA LEU A 354 -15.30 11.63 -3.91
C LEU A 354 -15.26 10.16 -4.36
N GLY A 355 -16.12 9.75 -5.29
CA GLY A 355 -16.30 8.36 -5.73
C GLY A 355 -15.00 7.62 -6.08
N TRP A 356 -14.47 7.79 -7.30
CA TRP A 356 -13.20 7.16 -7.70
C TRP A 356 -11.98 7.70 -6.94
N GLN A 357 -12.07 8.93 -6.44
CA GLN A 357 -11.00 9.61 -5.72
C GLN A 357 -10.72 8.95 -4.36
N ARG A 358 -11.77 8.49 -3.68
CA ARG A 358 -11.65 7.71 -2.46
C ARG A 358 -11.04 6.34 -2.75
N ALA A 359 -11.50 5.67 -3.80
CA ALA A 359 -10.98 4.36 -4.17
C ALA A 359 -9.48 4.40 -4.53
N ILE A 360 -9.04 5.39 -5.32
CA ILE A 360 -7.62 5.53 -5.66
C ILE A 360 -6.78 5.94 -4.43
N ALA A 361 -7.33 6.73 -3.51
CA ALA A 361 -6.66 7.05 -2.26
C ALA A 361 -6.47 5.80 -1.37
N LEU A 362 -7.49 4.94 -1.31
CA LEU A 362 -7.40 3.65 -0.61
C LEU A 362 -6.37 2.71 -1.27
N GLU A 363 -6.23 2.71 -2.60
CA GLU A 363 -5.21 1.89 -3.28
C GLU A 363 -3.79 2.35 -2.92
N VAL A 364 -3.59 3.67 -2.83
CA VAL A 364 -2.32 4.26 -2.37
C VAL A 364 -2.07 3.92 -0.90
N LEU A 365 -3.07 4.08 -0.03
CA LEU A 365 -2.94 3.76 1.39
C LEU A 365 -2.61 2.29 1.61
N HIS A 366 -3.23 1.38 0.87
CA HIS A 366 -2.92 -0.05 0.95
C HIS A 366 -1.47 -0.35 0.57
N ARG A 367 -0.91 0.31 -0.45
CA ARG A 367 0.52 0.16 -0.82
C ARG A 367 1.48 0.66 0.27
N ILE A 368 1.09 1.68 1.03
CA ILE A 368 1.89 2.26 2.11
C ILE A 368 1.82 1.41 3.38
N VAL A 369 0.61 1.03 3.80
CA VAL A 369 0.35 0.30 5.05
C VAL A 369 0.96 -1.11 5.05
N VAL A 370 1.13 -1.73 3.88
CA VAL A 370 1.69 -3.10 3.75
C VAL A 370 3.22 -3.14 3.91
N GLN A 371 3.90 -2.01 4.14
CA GLN A 371 5.36 -1.96 4.27
C GLN A 371 5.80 -1.74 5.73
N PRO A 372 6.40 -2.74 6.40
CA PRO A 372 6.69 -2.66 7.84
C PRO A 372 7.77 -1.62 8.16
N GLU A 373 8.84 -1.56 7.38
CA GLU A 373 9.93 -0.57 7.54
C GLU A 373 9.43 0.87 7.42
N LEU A 374 8.46 1.09 6.53
CA LEU A 374 7.87 2.40 6.29
C LEU A 374 6.95 2.82 7.45
N LEU A 375 6.14 1.90 7.99
CA LEU A 375 5.33 2.15 9.19
C LEU A 375 6.20 2.45 10.42
N LEU A 376 7.30 1.72 10.60
CA LEU A 376 8.27 1.99 11.66
C LEU A 376 8.90 3.37 11.50
N TRP A 377 9.26 3.75 10.28
CA TRP A 377 9.80 5.07 10.01
C TRP A 377 8.79 6.20 10.28
N PHE A 378 7.53 6.04 9.88
CA PHE A 378 6.48 7.00 10.21
C PHE A 378 6.32 7.12 11.73
N CYS A 379 6.31 6.00 12.45
CA CYS A 379 6.20 6.03 13.89
C CYS A 379 7.40 6.74 14.55
N GLU A 380 8.63 6.43 14.14
CA GLU A 380 9.84 7.05 14.71
C GLU A 380 9.93 8.56 14.41
N SER A 381 9.52 8.95 13.20
CA SER A 381 9.66 10.33 12.73
C SER A 381 8.53 11.24 13.19
N TYR A 382 7.34 10.68 13.43
CA TYR A 382 6.12 11.44 13.71
C TYR A 382 5.50 11.00 15.03
N ASP A 383 4.92 9.80 15.09
CA ASP A 383 4.12 9.39 16.24
C ASP A 383 4.93 9.35 17.55
N ALA A 384 6.21 8.97 17.55
CA ALA A 384 7.05 8.99 18.75
C ALA A 384 7.41 10.40 19.24
N ARG A 385 7.13 11.46 18.47
CA ARG A 385 7.45 12.86 18.84
C ARG A 385 6.25 13.56 19.44
N GLN A 386 6.45 14.21 20.60
CA GLN A 386 5.35 14.80 21.40
C GLN A 386 4.59 15.95 20.71
N ASN A 387 5.27 16.75 19.86
CA ASN A 387 4.68 17.91 19.17
C ASN A 387 4.46 17.66 17.67
N SER A 388 4.43 16.40 17.23
CA SER A 388 4.20 16.05 15.83
C SER A 388 2.80 15.48 15.62
N ALA A 389 2.33 15.57 14.38
CA ALA A 389 1.12 14.87 13.96
C ALA A 389 1.30 13.36 14.10
N LYS A 390 0.27 12.65 14.58
CA LYS A 390 0.29 11.19 14.69
C LYS A 390 -0.14 10.57 13.37
N VAL A 391 0.78 10.45 12.43
CA VAL A 391 0.53 10.00 11.04
C VAL A 391 -0.04 8.57 11.01
N VAL A 392 0.58 7.64 11.74
CA VAL A 392 0.10 6.24 11.75
C VAL A 392 -1.30 6.17 12.34
N HIS A 393 -1.55 6.89 13.42
CA HIS A 393 -2.88 7.00 14.02
C HIS A 393 -3.92 7.56 13.03
N SER A 394 -3.62 8.66 12.35
CA SER A 394 -4.54 9.26 11.37
C SER A 394 -4.86 8.32 10.19
N MET A 395 -3.87 7.56 9.71
CA MET A 395 -4.10 6.57 8.65
C MET A 395 -5.06 5.47 9.11
N MET A 396 -4.82 4.87 10.28
CA MET A 396 -5.67 3.80 10.82
C MET A 396 -7.06 4.31 11.20
N SER A 397 -7.13 5.53 11.76
CA SER A 397 -8.40 6.19 12.09
C SER A 397 -9.21 6.50 10.83
N GLY A 398 -8.58 6.94 9.74
CA GLY A 398 -9.25 7.17 8.46
C GLY A 398 -9.86 5.90 7.86
N LEU A 399 -9.15 4.77 7.94
CA LEU A 399 -9.69 3.47 7.53
C LEU A 399 -10.90 3.07 8.40
N ALA A 400 -10.78 3.22 9.72
CA ALA A 400 -11.86 2.90 10.65
C ALA A 400 -13.10 3.79 10.46
N ALA A 401 -12.91 5.10 10.27
CA ALA A 401 -13.97 6.05 9.98
C ALA A 401 -14.67 5.70 8.68
N TYR A 402 -13.93 5.28 7.64
CA TYR A 402 -14.54 4.87 6.37
C TYR A 402 -15.39 3.60 6.51
N VAL A 403 -14.96 2.61 7.28
CA VAL A 403 -15.80 1.44 7.60
C VAL A 403 -17.09 1.88 8.29
N GLN A 404 -17.01 2.76 9.30
CA GLN A 404 -18.19 3.28 9.99
C GLN A 404 -19.13 4.03 9.04
N LEU A 405 -18.60 4.93 8.21
CA LEU A 405 -19.39 5.69 7.23
C LEU A 405 -20.09 4.78 6.21
N SER A 406 -19.46 3.68 5.83
CA SER A 406 -20.03 2.70 4.90
C SER A 406 -21.29 1.99 5.44
N PHE A 407 -21.43 1.88 6.76
CA PHE A 407 -22.55 1.19 7.42
C PHE A 407 -23.54 2.11 8.14
N LEU A 408 -23.22 3.39 8.33
CA LEU A 408 -24.07 4.36 9.02
C LEU A 408 -25.11 5.04 8.13
N ARG A 409 -25.09 4.82 6.81
CA ARG A 409 -25.97 5.51 5.87
C ARG A 409 -26.75 4.54 4.97
N PRO A 410 -28.10 4.61 4.98
CA PRO A 410 -28.89 4.09 3.88
C PRO A 410 -28.72 5.06 2.70
N ASP A 411 -27.99 4.68 1.66
CA ASP A 411 -27.77 5.60 0.54
C ASP A 411 -29.08 5.91 -0.19
N ILE A 412 -29.38 7.20 -0.20
CA ILE A 412 -30.22 7.88 -1.19
C ILE A 412 -29.41 7.86 -2.49
N THR A 413 -29.41 6.75 -3.21
CA THR A 413 -28.98 6.68 -4.61
C THR A 413 -29.93 5.79 -5.40
N ASN A 414 -31.16 6.28 -5.56
CA ASN A 414 -31.98 6.05 -6.75
C ASN A 414 -32.80 7.33 -7.01
N THR A 415 -32.12 8.40 -7.40
CA THR A 415 -32.74 9.43 -8.25
C THR A 415 -32.64 8.99 -9.70
N VAL A 416 -33.40 7.95 -10.05
CA VAL A 416 -33.89 7.77 -11.42
C VAL A 416 -35.34 8.27 -11.38
N PRO A 417 -35.76 9.18 -12.28
CA PRO A 417 -37.14 9.65 -12.28
C PRO A 417 -38.08 8.47 -12.48
N LYS A 418 -39.15 8.43 -11.66
CA LYS A 418 -40.28 7.52 -11.81
C LYS A 418 -40.72 7.46 -13.26
N GLU A 419 -40.56 6.30 -13.89
CA GLU A 419 -41.53 5.74 -14.82
C GLU A 419 -41.16 4.27 -15.09
N GLU A 420 -42.20 3.44 -15.12
CA GLU A 420 -42.23 1.97 -15.34
C GLU A 420 -42.02 1.06 -14.12
N GLU A 421 -43.17 0.58 -13.63
CA GLU A 421 -43.32 -0.53 -12.69
C GLU A 421 -42.67 -1.80 -13.25
N GLN A 422 -41.48 -2.13 -12.76
CA GLN A 422 -41.04 -3.52 -12.64
C GLN A 422 -40.64 -3.76 -11.20
N SER A 423 -41.36 -4.70 -10.58
CA SER A 423 -41.15 -5.23 -9.24
C SER A 423 -39.67 -5.59 -9.01
N PHE A 424 -38.98 -4.74 -8.25
CA PHE A 424 -37.67 -5.05 -7.70
C PHE A 424 -37.86 -6.11 -6.59
N GLU A 425 -37.63 -7.37 -6.93
CA GLU A 425 -37.53 -8.46 -5.96
C GLU A 425 -36.24 -8.31 -5.13
N SER A 426 -36.27 -7.41 -4.15
CA SER A 426 -35.29 -7.34 -3.08
C SER A 426 -35.46 -8.54 -2.14
N GLY A 427 -34.87 -9.69 -2.51
CA GLY A 427 -34.87 -10.89 -1.67
C GLY A 427 -34.18 -12.13 -2.25
N GLY A 428 -33.72 -12.12 -3.50
CA GLY A 428 -33.32 -13.34 -4.20
C GLY A 428 -31.83 -13.59 -4.46
N GLN A 429 -30.91 -12.64 -4.27
CA GLN A 429 -29.53 -12.74 -4.81
C GLN A 429 -28.40 -12.94 -3.78
N ALA A 430 -28.69 -13.19 -2.51
CA ALA A 430 -27.68 -13.32 -1.44
C ALA A 430 -27.22 -14.77 -1.16
N ILE A 431 -27.45 -15.73 -2.06
CA ILE A 431 -27.05 -17.13 -1.85
C ILE A 431 -25.70 -17.39 -2.53
N GLY A 432 -24.61 -17.24 -1.78
CA GLY A 432 -23.27 -17.71 -2.16
C GLY A 432 -22.21 -16.63 -2.48
N GLN A 433 -22.52 -15.34 -2.30
CA GLN A 433 -21.52 -14.26 -2.42
C GLN A 433 -21.02 -13.82 -1.05
N SER A 434 -19.70 -13.78 -0.85
CA SER A 434 -19.08 -13.23 0.36
C SER A 434 -19.35 -11.73 0.44
N GLY A 435 -19.66 -11.22 1.64
CA GLY A 435 -20.02 -9.81 1.82
C GLY A 435 -20.29 -9.45 3.27
N PHE A 436 -20.71 -8.20 3.48
CA PHE A 436 -21.04 -7.64 4.78
C PHE A 436 -22.51 -7.24 4.84
N LEU A 437 -23.20 -7.62 5.92
CA LEU A 437 -24.57 -7.25 6.23
C LEU A 437 -24.64 -6.56 7.58
N TYR A 438 -24.98 -5.27 7.61
CA TYR A 438 -25.14 -4.53 8.87
C TYR A 438 -26.37 -3.64 8.82
N ARG A 439 -27.26 -3.75 9.82
CA ARG A 439 -28.51 -2.95 9.92
C ARG A 439 -29.34 -2.91 8.63
N GLY A 440 -29.40 -4.03 7.90
CA GLY A 440 -30.15 -4.15 6.64
C GLY A 440 -29.42 -3.65 5.38
N ILE A 441 -28.19 -3.16 5.50
CA ILE A 441 -27.34 -2.74 4.38
C ILE A 441 -26.44 -3.92 3.98
N TRP A 442 -26.57 -4.39 2.74
CA TRP A 442 -25.72 -5.42 2.15
C TRP A 442 -24.65 -4.78 1.26
N ILE A 443 -23.38 -5.16 1.47
CA ILE A 443 -22.26 -4.74 0.64
C ILE A 443 -21.49 -5.99 0.19
N PRO A 444 -21.43 -6.29 -1.12
CA PRO A 444 -20.71 -7.45 -1.61
C PRO A 444 -19.18 -7.26 -1.50
N LEU A 445 -18.47 -8.36 -1.24
CA LEU A 445 -17.01 -8.38 -1.21
C LEU A 445 -16.47 -8.70 -2.61
N SER A 446 -15.70 -7.77 -3.18
CA SER A 446 -14.95 -8.02 -4.39
C SER A 446 -13.78 -8.99 -4.10
N GLN A 447 -13.64 -10.06 -4.89
CA GLN A 447 -12.53 -11.01 -4.76
C GLN A 447 -11.31 -10.55 -5.59
N ASN A 448 -10.09 -10.98 -5.20
CA ASN A 448 -8.80 -10.73 -5.88
C ASN A 448 -8.17 -9.33 -5.73
N LEU A 449 -8.32 -8.67 -4.57
CA LEU A 449 -7.58 -7.43 -4.30
C LEU A 449 -6.15 -7.74 -3.88
N SER A 450 -5.17 -7.00 -4.42
CA SER A 450 -3.78 -7.10 -3.99
C SER A 450 -3.11 -5.74 -3.97
N PRO A 451 -2.16 -5.48 -3.05
CA PRO A 451 -1.45 -4.21 -3.01
C PRO A 451 -0.58 -3.98 -4.27
N LYS A 452 -0.20 -5.06 -4.97
CA LYS A 452 0.66 -5.03 -6.18
C LYS A 452 -0.10 -4.82 -7.48
N LYS A 453 -1.42 -5.04 -7.51
CA LYS A 453 -2.28 -4.87 -8.69
C LYS A 453 -3.48 -4.03 -8.30
N SER A 454 -3.51 -2.80 -8.80
CA SER A 454 -4.48 -1.79 -8.43
C SER A 454 -5.31 -1.42 -9.65
N ILE A 455 -6.64 -1.45 -9.53
CA ILE A 455 -7.53 -1.26 -10.68
C ILE A 455 -7.41 0.18 -11.21
N LEU A 456 -7.39 1.18 -10.33
CA LEU A 456 -7.34 2.59 -10.74
C LEU A 456 -5.91 3.08 -10.98
N LEU A 457 -4.97 2.76 -10.08
CA LEU A 457 -3.57 3.18 -10.25
C LEU A 457 -2.93 2.58 -11.51
N ASP A 458 -3.29 1.37 -11.93
CA ASP A 458 -2.66 0.73 -13.10
C ASP A 458 -3.41 1.00 -14.42
N SER A 459 -4.51 1.77 -14.39
CA SER A 459 -5.29 2.17 -15.57
C SER A 459 -4.68 3.36 -16.33
N LEU A 460 -3.44 3.20 -16.81
CA LEU A 460 -2.68 4.27 -17.47
C LEU A 460 -3.33 4.79 -18.77
N ASP A 461 -4.02 3.93 -19.52
CA ASP A 461 -4.59 4.26 -20.84
C ASP A 461 -5.97 4.93 -20.80
N LYS A 462 -6.61 4.96 -19.62
CA LYS A 462 -7.99 5.44 -19.49
C LYS A 462 -8.05 6.94 -19.20
N HIS A 463 -8.90 7.64 -19.93
CA HIS A 463 -9.09 9.10 -19.84
C HIS A 463 -10.13 9.49 -18.78
N GLU A 464 -10.90 8.52 -18.28
CA GLU A 464 -11.89 8.66 -17.22
C GLU A 464 -11.79 7.48 -16.25
N ALA A 465 -12.28 7.69 -15.01
CA ALA A 465 -12.27 6.64 -14.00
C ALA A 465 -13.23 5.50 -14.37
N ILE A 466 -12.80 4.27 -14.13
CA ILE A 466 -13.64 3.08 -14.34
C ILE A 466 -14.83 3.12 -13.37
N LEU A 467 -16.02 2.73 -13.84
CA LEU A 467 -17.16 2.49 -12.96
C LEU A 467 -16.83 1.30 -12.04
N LEU A 468 -16.61 1.61 -10.77
CA LEU A 468 -16.22 0.61 -9.77
C LEU A 468 -17.41 -0.28 -9.42
N SER A 469 -17.14 -1.56 -9.16
CA SER A 469 -18.15 -2.46 -8.61
C SER A 469 -18.60 -1.98 -7.23
N GLU A 470 -19.88 -2.19 -6.92
CA GLU A 470 -20.45 -1.91 -5.62
C GLU A 470 -19.65 -2.64 -4.53
N GLY A 471 -19.26 -1.94 -3.46
CA GLY A 471 -18.44 -2.52 -2.40
C GLY A 471 -16.93 -2.61 -2.67
N TYR A 472 -16.40 -2.18 -3.84
CA TYR A 472 -14.95 -2.22 -4.12
C TYR A 472 -14.11 -1.47 -3.06
N ALA A 473 -14.51 -0.24 -2.73
CA ALA A 473 -13.77 0.58 -1.77
C ALA A 473 -13.81 -0.01 -0.35
N LEU A 474 -14.94 -0.60 0.07
CA LEU A 474 -15.03 -1.32 1.35
C LEU A 474 -14.17 -2.59 1.32
N SER A 475 -14.18 -3.34 0.22
CA SER A 475 -13.36 -4.54 0.04
C SER A 475 -11.87 -4.21 0.13
N LEU A 476 -11.45 -3.09 -0.45
CA LEU A 476 -10.08 -2.59 -0.38
C LEU A 476 -9.70 -2.13 1.03
N THR A 477 -10.64 -1.49 1.73
CA THR A 477 -10.43 -1.10 3.13
C THR A 477 -10.32 -2.32 4.03
N TYR A 478 -11.16 -3.34 3.83
CA TYR A 478 -11.06 -4.63 4.50
C TYR A 478 -9.69 -5.27 4.27
N ALA A 479 -9.25 -5.39 3.01
CA ALA A 479 -7.93 -5.92 2.69
C ALA A 479 -6.79 -5.11 3.34
N CYS A 480 -6.89 -3.78 3.32
CA CYS A 480 -5.92 -2.89 3.96
C CYS A 480 -5.86 -3.06 5.48
N ILE A 481 -7.00 -3.28 6.15
CA ILE A 481 -7.05 -3.55 7.60
C ILE A 481 -6.42 -4.90 7.93
N ILE A 482 -6.73 -5.95 7.17
CA ILE A 482 -6.17 -7.30 7.38
C ILE A 482 -4.66 -7.28 7.18
N ASP A 483 -4.19 -6.78 6.03
CA ASP A 483 -2.77 -6.73 5.72
C ASP A 483 -2.02 -5.74 6.62
N GLY A 484 -2.66 -4.63 7.00
CA GLY A 484 -2.10 -3.65 7.94
C GLY A 484 -1.90 -4.23 9.35
N CYS A 485 -2.83 -5.06 9.82
CA CYS A 485 -2.69 -5.76 11.08
C CYS A 485 -1.52 -6.77 11.06
N GLN A 486 -1.35 -7.51 9.96
CA GLN A 486 -0.19 -8.39 9.75
C GLN A 486 1.12 -7.59 9.68
N CYS A 487 1.12 -6.49 8.94
CA CYS A 487 2.28 -5.61 8.78
C CYS A 487 2.73 -5.01 10.13
N ILE A 488 1.80 -4.59 11.00
CA ILE A 488 2.12 -4.13 12.35
C ILE A 488 2.75 -5.25 13.19
N PHE A 489 2.26 -6.48 13.06
CA PHE A 489 2.87 -7.63 13.74
C PHE A 489 4.30 -7.85 13.27
N GLU A 490 4.54 -7.90 11.96
CA GLU A 490 5.88 -8.05 11.37
C GLU A 490 6.81 -6.90 11.78
N ALA A 491 6.32 -5.65 11.77
CA ALA A 491 7.06 -4.48 12.21
C ALA A 491 7.48 -4.58 13.68
N VAL A 492 6.55 -4.93 14.59
CA VAL A 492 6.85 -5.08 16.01
C VAL A 492 7.81 -6.25 16.26
N ASP A 493 7.64 -7.38 15.57
CA ASP A 493 8.49 -8.55 15.72
C ASP A 493 9.92 -8.29 15.20
N SER A 494 10.06 -7.56 14.09
CA SER A 494 11.38 -7.16 13.54
C SER A 494 12.18 -6.27 14.51
N VAL A 495 11.52 -5.33 15.19
CA VAL A 495 12.15 -4.47 16.21
C VAL A 495 12.52 -5.30 17.45
N ALA A 496 11.68 -6.25 17.84
CA ALA A 496 11.97 -7.13 18.97
C ALA A 496 13.21 -8.02 18.72
N GLN A 497 13.37 -8.53 17.50
CA GLN A 497 14.52 -9.37 17.12
C GLN A 497 15.85 -8.59 17.02
N SER A 498 15.80 -7.32 16.61
CA SER A 498 17.00 -6.50 16.32
C SER A 498 17.67 -5.85 17.54
N ARG A 499 17.35 -6.26 18.78
CA ARG A 499 17.62 -5.49 20.03
C ARG A 499 17.11 -4.04 19.94
N GLY A 500 16.00 -3.85 19.24
CA GLY A 500 15.43 -2.54 18.93
C GLY A 500 14.77 -1.85 20.13
N ASN A 501 14.45 -0.57 19.92
CA ASN A 501 13.80 0.30 20.90
C ASN A 501 12.38 -0.20 21.21
N LYS A 502 12.19 -0.90 22.35
CA LYS A 502 10.87 -1.38 22.81
C LYS A 502 9.83 -0.26 22.90
N GLU A 503 10.25 0.99 23.15
CA GLU A 503 9.35 2.14 23.21
C GLU A 503 8.73 2.45 21.86
N LEU A 504 9.49 2.29 20.76
CA LEU A 504 8.98 2.48 19.41
C LEU A 504 7.89 1.45 19.07
N SER A 505 8.10 0.19 19.42
CA SER A 505 7.08 -0.85 19.24
C SER A 505 5.81 -0.58 20.06
N LYS A 506 5.96 -0.07 21.28
CA LYS A 506 4.82 0.33 22.13
C LYS A 506 4.07 1.51 21.52
N GLU A 507 4.76 2.54 21.04
CA GLU A 507 4.12 3.69 20.39
C GLU A 507 3.42 3.30 19.09
N LEU A 508 4.06 2.48 18.23
CA LEU A 508 3.46 2.00 16.98
C LEU A 508 2.15 1.26 17.26
N PHE A 509 2.16 0.38 18.27
CA PHE A 509 0.96 -0.33 18.70
C PHE A 509 -0.09 0.65 19.25
N GLN A 510 0.30 1.55 20.15
CA GLN A 510 -0.58 2.55 20.77
C GLN A 510 -1.29 3.44 19.74
N SER A 511 -0.58 3.86 18.69
CA SER A 511 -1.15 4.69 17.62
C SER A 511 -2.18 3.94 16.75
N SER A 512 -2.09 2.61 16.64
CA SER A 512 -2.84 1.84 15.65
C SER A 512 -3.97 0.97 16.21
N TYR A 513 -3.80 0.39 17.41
CA TYR A 513 -4.68 -0.69 17.90
C TYR A 513 -6.15 -0.29 18.05
N SER A 514 -6.44 0.92 18.54
CA SER A 514 -7.80 1.34 18.87
C SER A 514 -8.67 1.53 17.63
N SER A 515 -8.12 2.20 16.61
CA SER A 515 -8.78 2.39 15.32
C SER A 515 -8.96 1.07 14.57
N LEU A 516 -7.91 0.23 14.53
CA LEU A 516 -8.00 -1.09 13.90
C LEU A 516 -9.03 -1.98 14.58
N LEU A 517 -9.01 -2.05 15.92
CA LEU A 517 -9.95 -2.87 16.67
C LEU A 517 -11.40 -2.40 16.49
N ALA A 518 -11.64 -1.08 16.44
CA ALA A 518 -12.96 -0.53 16.17
C ALA A 518 -13.47 -0.94 14.77
N ALA A 519 -12.61 -0.85 13.75
CA ALA A 519 -12.95 -1.24 12.38
C ALA A 519 -13.19 -2.76 12.27
N ILE A 520 -12.29 -3.57 12.83
CA ILE A 520 -12.39 -5.04 12.83
C ILE A 520 -13.65 -5.49 13.58
N SER A 521 -13.98 -4.89 14.72
CA SER A 521 -15.17 -5.24 15.50
C SER A 521 -16.45 -4.98 14.69
N LEU A 522 -16.54 -3.84 14.00
CA LEU A 522 -17.70 -3.53 13.15
C LEU A 522 -17.79 -4.47 11.93
N LEU A 523 -16.66 -4.76 11.28
CA LEU A 523 -16.62 -5.73 10.18
C LEU A 523 -16.96 -7.15 10.63
N LEU A 524 -16.56 -7.54 11.85
CA LEU A 524 -16.89 -8.83 12.46
C LEU A 524 -18.38 -8.92 12.82
N ASP A 525 -18.96 -7.83 13.31
CA ASP A 525 -20.41 -7.74 13.53
C ASP A 525 -21.17 -7.89 12.20
N ALA A 526 -20.66 -7.27 11.12
CA ALA A 526 -21.24 -7.30 9.78
C ALA A 526 -20.92 -8.55 8.93
N SER A 527 -19.92 -9.37 9.30
CA SER A 527 -19.46 -10.48 8.46
C SER A 527 -20.50 -11.60 8.39
N VAL A 528 -20.77 -12.08 7.17
CA VAL A 528 -21.66 -13.20 6.88
C VAL A 528 -20.88 -14.48 6.54
N ASP A 529 -19.72 -14.34 5.92
CA ASP A 529 -18.90 -15.43 5.39
C ASP A 529 -17.90 -15.95 6.43
N GLU A 530 -17.81 -17.28 6.59
CA GLU A 530 -16.94 -17.92 7.59
C GLU A 530 -15.45 -17.61 7.37
N SER A 531 -15.00 -17.50 6.11
CA SER A 531 -13.61 -17.20 5.77
C SER A 531 -13.25 -15.75 6.10
N VAL A 532 -14.19 -14.82 5.86
CA VAL A 532 -14.05 -13.41 6.24
C VAL A 532 -14.00 -13.27 7.75
N THR A 533 -14.90 -13.96 8.47
CA THR A 533 -14.91 -14.03 9.93
C THR A 533 -13.59 -14.58 10.48
N GLU A 534 -13.06 -15.66 9.90
CA GLU A 534 -11.79 -16.27 10.32
C GLU A 534 -10.62 -15.28 10.19
N GLN A 535 -10.52 -14.56 9.06
CA GLN A 535 -9.47 -13.57 8.85
C GLN A 535 -9.57 -12.41 9.85
N LEU A 536 -10.78 -11.91 10.13
CA LEU A 536 -11.00 -10.85 11.12
C LEU A 536 -10.62 -11.33 12.54
N LEU A 537 -11.01 -12.56 12.90
CA LEU A 537 -10.67 -13.16 14.19
C LEU A 537 -9.15 -13.36 14.34
N LYS A 538 -8.45 -13.71 13.26
CA LYS A 538 -7.00 -13.77 13.24
C LYS A 538 -6.39 -12.40 13.56
N CYS A 539 -6.92 -11.31 13.00
CA CYS A 539 -6.47 -9.95 13.32
C CYS A 539 -6.72 -9.57 14.79
N VAL A 540 -7.90 -9.85 15.35
CA VAL A 540 -8.16 -9.60 16.79
C VAL A 540 -7.19 -10.40 17.66
N SER A 541 -6.94 -11.66 17.32
CA SER A 541 -5.99 -12.53 18.02
C SER A 541 -4.56 -12.00 17.96
N THR A 542 -4.13 -11.49 16.81
CA THR A 542 -2.84 -10.82 16.63
C THR A 542 -2.72 -9.57 17.49
N LEU A 543 -3.76 -8.72 17.54
CA LEU A 543 -3.77 -7.53 18.41
C LEU A 543 -3.73 -7.90 19.90
N ALA A 544 -4.45 -8.96 20.31
CA ALA A 544 -4.40 -9.49 21.67
C ALA A 544 -2.99 -10.03 22.02
N LEU A 545 -2.36 -10.77 21.10
CA LEU A 545 -1.00 -11.27 21.29
C LEU A 545 0.03 -10.13 21.39
N LEU A 546 -0.05 -9.13 20.51
CA LEU A 546 0.86 -7.97 20.52
C LEU A 546 0.71 -7.13 21.78
N SER A 547 -0.52 -6.84 22.20
CA SER A 547 -0.77 -6.09 23.44
C SER A 547 -0.24 -6.83 24.67
N CYS A 548 -0.38 -8.15 24.72
CA CYS A 548 0.21 -8.97 25.78
C CYS A 548 1.75 -8.89 25.74
N ARG A 549 2.38 -9.16 24.60
CA ARG A 549 3.85 -9.09 24.43
C ARG A 549 4.45 -7.73 24.78
N LEU A 550 3.73 -6.64 24.50
CA LEU A 550 4.15 -5.26 24.78
C LEU A 550 3.76 -4.77 26.18
N GLU A 551 3.10 -5.62 26.99
CA GLU A 551 2.57 -5.30 28.33
C GLU A 551 1.61 -4.10 28.31
N HIS A 552 0.85 -3.96 27.22
CA HIS A 552 -0.09 -2.87 27.00
C HIS A 552 -1.50 -3.26 27.49
N THR A 553 -1.80 -2.95 28.75
CA THR A 553 -3.02 -3.39 29.44
C THR A 553 -4.31 -2.92 28.76
N THR A 554 -4.42 -1.65 28.39
CA THR A 554 -5.66 -1.11 27.78
C THR A 554 -5.98 -1.76 26.43
N GLY A 555 -4.95 -2.03 25.61
CA GLY A 555 -5.10 -2.71 24.32
C GLY A 555 -5.46 -4.19 24.48
N ARG A 556 -4.86 -4.86 25.46
CA ARG A 556 -5.17 -6.25 25.82
C ARG A 556 -6.62 -6.36 26.23
N ASP A 557 -7.05 -5.52 27.17
CA ASP A 557 -8.39 -5.57 27.75
C ASP A 557 -9.45 -5.27 26.68
N ALA A 558 -9.19 -4.31 25.79
CA ALA A 558 -10.06 -3.98 24.67
C ALA A 558 -10.18 -5.14 23.67
N ALA A 559 -9.07 -5.80 23.29
CA ALA A 559 -9.10 -6.92 22.36
C ALA A 559 -9.81 -8.14 22.96
N MET A 560 -9.56 -8.45 24.24
CA MET A 560 -10.26 -9.53 24.94
C MET A 560 -11.74 -9.21 25.10
N PHE A 561 -12.10 -7.96 25.38
CA PHE A 561 -13.49 -7.51 25.41
C PHE A 561 -14.19 -7.67 24.06
N ALA A 562 -13.53 -7.32 22.95
CA ALA A 562 -14.08 -7.52 21.60
C ALA A 562 -14.36 -9.00 21.31
N LEU A 563 -13.44 -9.90 21.66
CA LEU A 563 -13.66 -11.36 21.54
C LEU A 563 -14.81 -11.83 22.43
N CYS A 564 -14.86 -11.37 23.68
CA CYS A 564 -15.92 -11.75 24.61
C CYS A 564 -17.30 -11.25 24.15
N LYS A 565 -17.37 -10.03 23.59
CA LYS A 565 -18.58 -9.44 23.02
C LYS A 565 -19.08 -10.26 21.82
N ALA A 566 -18.18 -10.63 20.91
CA ALA A 566 -18.53 -11.37 19.70
C ALA A 566 -18.80 -12.87 19.95
N ALA A 567 -18.30 -13.44 21.05
CA ALA A 567 -18.59 -14.83 21.46
C ALA A 567 -20.03 -15.02 21.94
N LEU A 568 -20.70 -13.94 22.37
CA LEU A 568 -22.07 -13.95 22.85
C LEU A 568 -23.00 -13.20 21.89
N PRO A 569 -24.33 -13.38 21.99
CA PRO A 569 -25.27 -12.66 21.13
C PRO A 569 -25.21 -11.14 21.31
N PRO A 570 -25.68 -10.36 20.31
CA PRO A 570 -25.65 -8.91 20.37
C PRO A 570 -26.27 -8.38 21.66
N ASN A 571 -25.62 -7.39 22.29
CA ASN A 571 -26.02 -6.76 23.55
C ASN A 571 -26.10 -7.68 24.78
N TYR A 572 -25.82 -8.98 24.65
CA TYR A 572 -25.89 -9.92 25.77
C TYR A 572 -24.83 -9.60 26.83
N LEU A 573 -23.55 -9.51 26.42
CA LEU A 573 -22.43 -9.25 27.35
C LEU A 573 -22.67 -7.97 28.15
N VAL A 574 -23.05 -6.88 27.48
CA VAL A 574 -23.25 -5.57 28.10
C VAL A 574 -24.46 -5.57 29.04
N ARG A 575 -25.56 -6.25 28.68
CA ARG A 575 -26.78 -6.29 29.50
C ARG A 575 -26.67 -7.23 30.70
N VAL A 576 -26.03 -8.38 30.53
CA VAL A 576 -26.01 -9.46 31.55
C VAL A 576 -24.77 -9.37 32.45
N LEU A 577 -23.61 -9.04 31.87
CA LEU A 577 -22.32 -9.00 32.58
C LEU A 577 -21.84 -7.56 32.88
N GLY A 578 -22.54 -6.54 32.39
CA GLY A 578 -22.18 -5.13 32.56
C GLY A 578 -22.02 -4.65 34.00
N GLY A 579 -22.72 -5.27 34.96
CA GLY A 579 -22.64 -4.93 36.39
C GLY A 579 -21.60 -5.74 37.18
N THR A 580 -21.18 -6.91 36.72
CA THR A 580 -20.37 -7.88 37.50
C THR A 580 -18.94 -8.02 37.00
N ALA A 581 -18.71 -7.88 35.69
CA ALA A 581 -17.40 -8.10 35.07
C ALA A 581 -16.52 -6.84 34.92
N GLY A 582 -16.80 -5.76 35.67
CA GLY A 582 -15.92 -4.59 35.73
C GLY A 582 -15.79 -3.80 34.42
N LEU A 583 -16.76 -3.94 33.50
CA LEU A 583 -16.73 -3.38 32.15
C LEU A 583 -16.55 -1.85 32.10
N SER A 584 -16.86 -1.12 33.17
CA SER A 584 -16.75 0.35 33.23
C SER A 584 -15.32 0.88 33.05
N THR A 585 -14.32 0.04 33.27
CA THR A 585 -12.89 0.40 33.14
C THR A 585 -12.30 0.05 31.77
N ILE A 586 -13.04 -0.67 30.91
CA ILE A 586 -12.52 -1.19 29.65
C ILE A 586 -12.82 -0.24 28.48
N PRO A 587 -11.81 0.17 27.69
CA PRO A 587 -12.01 0.95 26.46
C PRO A 587 -12.94 0.22 25.47
N GLY A 588 -13.99 0.90 24.99
CA GLY A 588 -14.98 0.35 24.05
C GLY A 588 -16.24 -0.26 24.71
N ALA A 589 -16.22 -0.51 26.01
CA ALA A 589 -17.43 -0.94 26.73
C ALA A 589 -18.44 0.23 26.87
N ALA A 590 -17.96 1.44 27.18
CA ALA A 590 -18.82 2.62 27.38
C ALA A 590 -19.64 3.04 26.14
N SER A 591 -19.06 2.95 24.93
CA SER A 591 -19.78 3.23 23.68
C SER A 591 -20.91 2.23 23.43
N SER A 592 -20.69 0.95 23.77
CA SER A 592 -21.72 -0.09 23.70
C SER A 592 -22.81 0.04 24.77
N MET A 593 -22.57 0.78 25.86
CA MET A 593 -23.59 1.07 26.88
C MET A 593 -24.51 2.25 26.51
N GLN A 594 -24.07 3.16 25.61
CA GLN A 594 -24.83 4.34 25.19
C GLN A 594 -25.90 4.07 24.12
N GLU A 595 -25.93 2.91 23.47
CA GLU A 595 -27.01 2.50 22.55
C GLU A 595 -28.36 2.23 23.26
N LYS A 596 -28.50 2.61 24.54
CA LYS A 596 -29.68 2.31 25.36
C LYS A 596 -30.94 3.14 25.07
N ASP A 597 -30.92 4.25 24.32
CA ASP A 597 -32.07 5.17 24.29
C ASP A 597 -32.32 5.96 22.97
N THR A 598 -32.37 5.30 21.79
CA THR A 598 -32.85 5.97 20.55
C THR A 598 -34.05 5.31 19.85
N SER A 599 -34.59 4.21 20.36
CA SER A 599 -35.83 3.60 19.82
C SER A 599 -36.98 3.68 20.83
N LYS A 600 -37.56 4.88 20.99
CA LYS A 600 -38.90 5.00 21.58
C LYS A 600 -39.92 4.31 20.68
N GLY A 601 -40.44 3.18 21.16
CA GLY A 601 -41.77 2.67 20.78
C GLY A 601 -41.79 1.31 20.10
N ILE A 602 -41.58 0.22 20.86
CA ILE A 602 -42.14 -1.09 20.52
C ILE A 602 -42.79 -1.68 21.78
N LYS A 603 -43.99 -2.23 21.56
CA LYS A 603 -44.94 -2.75 22.53
C LYS A 603 -44.38 -3.92 23.33
N LEU A 604 -44.93 -4.09 24.54
CA LEU A 604 -44.81 -5.21 25.47
C LEU A 604 -44.98 -6.56 24.73
N GLY A 605 -43.89 -7.13 24.28
CA GLY A 605 -43.76 -8.46 23.68
C GLY A 605 -42.49 -9.11 24.22
N THR A 606 -42.56 -10.41 24.50
CA THR A 606 -41.52 -11.25 25.12
C THR A 606 -40.10 -10.85 24.69
N GLU A 607 -39.29 -10.30 25.61
CA GLU A 607 -37.93 -9.84 25.32
C GLU A 607 -37.01 -11.04 25.04
N THR A 608 -36.80 -11.36 23.75
CA THR A 608 -35.85 -12.38 23.30
C THR A 608 -34.51 -11.73 22.97
N PHE A 609 -33.39 -12.40 23.28
CA PHE A 609 -32.06 -11.98 22.80
C PHE A 609 -31.90 -12.40 21.33
N GLU A 610 -32.71 -11.81 20.46
CA GLU A 610 -32.62 -12.02 19.02
C GLU A 610 -31.60 -11.06 18.41
N SER A 611 -30.82 -11.57 17.45
CA SER A 611 -29.99 -10.69 16.62
C SER A 611 -30.93 -9.91 15.69
N GLU A 612 -30.94 -8.57 15.76
CA GLU A 612 -31.75 -7.72 14.84
C GLU A 612 -31.46 -7.97 13.34
N SER A 613 -30.40 -8.71 13.02
CA SER A 613 -30.07 -9.21 11.69
C SER A 613 -30.97 -10.35 11.17
N THR A 614 -32.03 -10.74 11.89
CA THR A 614 -32.95 -11.83 11.47
C THR A 614 -34.05 -11.39 10.50
N LEU A 615 -34.31 -10.08 10.33
CA LEU A 615 -35.11 -9.60 9.19
C LEU A 615 -34.24 -9.58 7.91
N GLY A 616 -34.02 -10.76 7.32
CA GLY A 616 -33.41 -10.88 5.98
C GLY A 616 -32.39 -12.01 5.74
N GLN A 617 -31.99 -12.80 6.76
CA GLN A 617 -31.04 -13.94 6.78
C GLN A 617 -29.64 -13.76 6.13
N PRO A 618 -28.54 -14.19 6.81
CA PRO A 618 -28.02 -15.56 6.60
C PRO A 618 -27.24 -16.21 7.79
N SER A 619 -27.28 -15.68 9.02
CA SER A 619 -26.60 -16.34 10.14
C SER A 619 -27.43 -17.51 10.67
N GLN A 620 -27.00 -18.74 10.39
CA GLN A 620 -27.67 -19.95 10.88
C GLN A 620 -27.60 -19.99 12.41
N VAL A 621 -28.78 -19.96 13.06
CA VAL A 621 -28.90 -20.25 14.49
C VAL A 621 -28.54 -21.71 14.69
N VAL A 622 -27.54 -21.95 15.53
CA VAL A 622 -26.93 -23.28 15.70
C VAL A 622 -27.11 -23.84 17.11
N ALA A 623 -27.37 -22.97 18.09
CA ALA A 623 -27.76 -23.39 19.43
C ALA A 623 -28.76 -22.39 20.02
N MET A 624 -29.70 -22.88 20.81
CA MET A 624 -30.64 -22.08 21.58
C MET A 624 -30.60 -22.56 23.02
N GLY A 625 -30.41 -21.67 23.98
CA GLY A 625 -30.41 -21.96 25.41
C GLY A 625 -31.12 -20.87 26.19
N THR A 626 -30.88 -20.78 27.50
CA THR A 626 -31.38 -19.67 28.33
C THR A 626 -30.23 -18.81 28.81
N THR A 627 -30.54 -17.62 29.31
CA THR A 627 -29.56 -16.78 30.02
C THR A 627 -28.93 -17.56 31.19
N CYS A 628 -27.64 -17.37 31.42
CA CYS A 628 -26.98 -17.86 32.63
C CYS A 628 -27.36 -16.93 33.78
N PRO A 629 -27.85 -17.46 34.91
CA PRO A 629 -28.21 -16.64 36.06
C PRO A 629 -27.01 -15.85 36.59
N THR A 630 -27.18 -14.53 36.77
CA THR A 630 -26.22 -13.65 37.43
C THR A 630 -26.92 -12.77 38.48
N PRO A 631 -26.22 -12.32 39.53
CA PRO A 631 -26.82 -11.49 40.60
C PRO A 631 -27.43 -10.18 40.10
N SER A 632 -26.88 -9.63 39.02
CA SER A 632 -27.32 -8.37 38.41
C SER A 632 -28.50 -8.51 37.45
N LEU A 633 -28.96 -9.74 37.16
CA LEU A 633 -30.02 -9.99 36.18
C LEU A 633 -31.42 -9.92 36.83
N PRO A 634 -32.36 -9.12 36.30
CA PRO A 634 -33.76 -9.13 36.75
C PRO A 634 -34.43 -10.50 36.60
N SER A 635 -35.28 -10.86 37.56
CA SER A 635 -35.86 -12.22 37.64
C SER A 635 -36.70 -12.65 36.42
N HIS A 636 -37.24 -11.71 35.65
CA HIS A 636 -38.01 -12.00 34.44
C HIS A 636 -37.13 -12.41 33.23
N LEU A 637 -35.83 -12.09 33.25
CA LEU A 637 -34.90 -12.41 32.16
C LEU A 637 -34.18 -13.75 32.32
N PHE A 638 -34.33 -14.45 33.45
CA PHE A 638 -33.68 -15.76 33.66
C PHE A 638 -34.09 -16.81 32.62
N ASN A 639 -35.32 -16.76 32.12
CA ASN A 639 -35.82 -17.72 31.12
C ASN A 639 -35.85 -17.15 29.71
N ALA A 640 -35.25 -15.98 29.49
CA ALA A 640 -35.17 -15.40 28.15
C ALA A 640 -34.37 -16.34 27.23
N PRO A 641 -34.91 -16.71 26.06
CA PRO A 641 -34.20 -17.55 25.12
C PRO A 641 -33.01 -16.79 24.53
N VAL A 642 -31.91 -17.51 24.36
CA VAL A 642 -30.63 -16.99 23.86
C VAL A 642 -30.21 -17.85 22.68
N MET A 643 -30.01 -17.23 21.52
CA MET A 643 -29.65 -17.93 20.29
C MET A 643 -28.19 -17.65 19.93
N LEU A 644 -27.40 -18.70 19.73
CA LEU A 644 -26.04 -18.63 19.22
C LEU A 644 -26.01 -18.95 17.73
N THR A 645 -25.16 -18.21 17.01
CA THR A 645 -24.85 -18.42 15.59
C THR A 645 -23.56 -19.21 15.42
N ALA A 646 -23.30 -19.76 14.24
CA ALA A 646 -22.03 -20.41 13.91
C ALA A 646 -20.83 -19.49 14.21
N LYS A 647 -20.98 -18.19 13.88
CA LYS A 647 -20.00 -17.15 14.20
C LYS A 647 -19.67 -17.08 15.69
N ASN A 648 -20.68 -17.13 16.57
CA ASN A 648 -20.44 -17.09 18.03
C ASN A 648 -19.60 -18.28 18.50
N VAL A 649 -19.87 -19.48 17.98
CA VAL A 649 -19.11 -20.70 18.32
C VAL A 649 -17.67 -20.61 17.80
N GLN A 650 -17.48 -20.10 16.57
CA GLN A 650 -16.15 -19.86 15.98
C GLN A 650 -15.34 -18.85 16.81
N VAL A 651 -15.94 -17.71 17.18
CA VAL A 651 -15.30 -16.70 18.04
C VAL A 651 -14.93 -17.30 19.39
N SER A 652 -15.80 -18.15 19.96
CA SER A 652 -15.56 -18.79 21.25
C SER A 652 -14.34 -19.71 21.24
N ARG A 653 -14.11 -20.46 20.16
CA ARG A 653 -12.90 -21.26 19.97
C ARG A 653 -11.66 -20.37 19.97
N VAL A 654 -11.70 -19.27 19.22
CA VAL A 654 -10.61 -18.30 19.15
C VAL A 654 -10.36 -17.66 20.52
N LEU A 655 -11.40 -17.30 21.26
CA LEU A 655 -11.30 -16.77 22.64
C LEU A 655 -10.56 -17.74 23.56
N ILE A 656 -10.88 -19.03 23.53
CA ILE A 656 -10.22 -20.06 24.35
C ILE A 656 -8.74 -20.20 23.95
N VAL A 657 -8.43 -20.23 22.66
CA VAL A 657 -7.04 -20.30 22.16
C VAL A 657 -6.25 -19.04 22.54
N CYS A 658 -6.86 -17.85 22.43
CA CYS A 658 -6.25 -16.60 22.85
C CYS A 658 -5.98 -16.58 24.36
N ALA A 659 -6.91 -17.06 25.17
CA ALA A 659 -6.74 -17.17 26.62
C ALA A 659 -5.63 -18.16 26.99
N GLN A 660 -5.53 -19.28 26.28
CA GLN A 660 -4.46 -20.27 26.47
C GLN A 660 -3.09 -19.69 26.09
N THR A 661 -3.00 -19.01 24.96
CA THR A 661 -1.74 -18.48 24.43
C THR A 661 -1.21 -17.31 25.25
N ASN A 662 -2.10 -16.44 25.74
CA ASN A 662 -1.76 -15.19 26.42
C ASN A 662 -1.97 -15.24 27.94
N GLY A 663 -2.25 -16.42 28.51
CA GLY A 663 -2.74 -16.58 29.88
C GLY A 663 -1.85 -15.94 30.96
N GLN A 664 -0.54 -15.92 30.72
CA GLN A 664 0.45 -15.29 31.60
C GLN A 664 0.18 -13.80 31.83
N GLN A 665 -0.28 -13.10 30.80
CA GLN A 665 -0.32 -11.65 30.74
C GLN A 665 -1.75 -11.10 30.80
N LEU A 666 -2.78 -11.94 31.02
CA LEU A 666 -4.18 -11.51 31.08
C LEU A 666 -4.52 -10.70 32.34
N GLY A 667 -3.89 -10.97 33.49
CA GLY A 667 -4.21 -10.30 34.75
C GLY A 667 -5.71 -10.35 35.08
N ASP A 668 -6.31 -9.22 35.45
CA ASP A 668 -7.72 -9.14 35.85
C ASP A 668 -8.72 -9.45 34.71
N CYS A 669 -8.28 -9.45 33.44
CA CYS A 669 -9.13 -9.88 32.34
C CYS A 669 -9.56 -11.34 32.41
N TRP A 670 -8.90 -12.18 33.22
CA TRP A 670 -9.33 -13.54 33.48
C TRP A 670 -10.78 -13.60 33.96
N HIS A 671 -11.26 -12.62 34.76
CA HIS A 671 -12.66 -12.61 35.20
C HIS A 671 -13.63 -12.44 34.03
N LEU A 672 -13.38 -11.50 33.11
CA LEU A 672 -14.22 -11.28 31.92
C LEU A 672 -14.24 -12.50 30.99
N VAL A 673 -13.06 -13.10 30.74
CA VAL A 673 -12.92 -14.27 29.87
C VAL A 673 -13.66 -15.46 30.46
N LEU A 674 -13.43 -15.76 31.74
CA LEU A 674 -14.05 -16.90 32.42
C LEU A 674 -15.55 -16.71 32.61
N ALA A 675 -16.02 -15.48 32.88
CA ALA A 675 -17.44 -15.16 32.89
C ALA A 675 -18.08 -15.45 31.52
N THR A 676 -17.44 -15.02 30.45
CA THR A 676 -17.94 -15.25 29.08
C THR A 676 -18.00 -16.75 28.76
N VAL A 677 -16.96 -17.50 29.11
CA VAL A 677 -16.91 -18.96 28.94
C VAL A 677 -17.99 -19.65 29.78
N GLN A 678 -18.23 -19.21 31.02
CA GLN A 678 -19.30 -19.74 31.87
C GLN A 678 -20.67 -19.60 31.19
N HIS A 679 -20.95 -18.41 30.65
CA HIS A 679 -22.22 -18.15 29.96
C HIS A 679 -22.35 -18.98 28.67
N LEU A 680 -21.27 -19.15 27.93
CA LEU A 680 -21.24 -19.98 26.73
C LEU A 680 -21.50 -21.46 27.03
N VAL A 681 -20.79 -22.02 28.01
CA VAL A 681 -20.95 -23.41 28.48
C VAL A 681 -22.39 -23.65 28.95
N TRP A 682 -22.98 -22.67 29.65
CA TRP A 682 -24.37 -22.72 30.07
C TRP A 682 -25.35 -22.73 28.89
N ILE A 683 -25.21 -21.80 27.93
CA ILE A 683 -26.12 -21.71 26.78
C ILE A 683 -26.06 -22.98 25.93
N LEU A 684 -24.89 -23.60 25.80
CA LEU A 684 -24.69 -24.85 25.07
C LEU A 684 -25.10 -26.10 25.85
N GLY A 685 -25.48 -25.98 27.12
CA GLY A 685 -25.85 -27.12 27.98
C GLY A 685 -24.68 -28.07 28.27
N MET A 686 -23.46 -27.57 28.26
CA MET A 686 -22.27 -28.38 28.55
C MET A 686 -22.20 -28.68 30.04
N LYS A 687 -22.19 -29.96 30.42
CA LYS A 687 -21.94 -30.34 31.81
C LYS A 687 -20.45 -30.09 32.15
N PRO A 688 -20.14 -29.45 33.29
CA PRO A 688 -18.76 -29.35 33.75
C PRO A 688 -18.26 -30.76 34.05
N SER A 689 -17.32 -31.29 33.25
CA SER A 689 -16.81 -32.65 33.43
C SER A 689 -16.01 -32.73 34.73
N GLU A 690 -16.49 -33.50 35.69
CA GLU A 690 -15.64 -34.07 36.74
C GLU A 690 -14.58 -34.95 36.06
N GLY A 691 -13.31 -34.78 36.42
CA GLY A 691 -12.21 -35.51 35.80
C GLY A 691 -12.36 -37.02 35.97
N SER A 692 -12.89 -37.70 34.96
CA SER A 692 -12.75 -39.14 34.74
C SER A 692 -12.97 -39.44 33.26
N GLU A 693 -12.09 -40.26 32.71
CA GLU A 693 -12.19 -40.77 31.34
C GLU A 693 -13.55 -41.45 31.11
N GLY A 694 -14.19 -41.09 29.99
CA GLY A 694 -15.23 -41.88 29.35
C GLY A 694 -16.58 -41.97 30.06
N ALA A 695 -17.43 -40.94 29.95
CA ALA A 695 -18.88 -41.14 30.08
C ALA A 695 -19.67 -40.05 29.31
N SER A 696 -20.38 -40.48 28.26
CA SER A 696 -21.59 -39.89 27.65
C SER A 696 -21.91 -38.41 27.94
N VAL A 697 -21.60 -37.54 26.98
CA VAL A 697 -21.92 -36.09 27.00
C VAL A 697 -23.43 -35.79 26.87
N LEU A 698 -24.30 -36.79 26.65
CA LEU A 698 -25.70 -36.54 26.26
C LEU A 698 -26.77 -37.36 26.99
N SER A 699 -26.53 -37.88 28.20
CA SER A 699 -27.59 -38.56 28.97
C SER A 699 -28.05 -37.76 30.20
N GLY A 700 -29.33 -37.36 30.17
CA GLY A 700 -30.21 -37.24 31.33
C GLY A 700 -29.96 -36.12 32.35
N SER A 701 -30.95 -35.24 32.47
CA SER A 701 -31.29 -34.41 33.64
C SER A 701 -30.22 -33.47 34.24
N THR A 702 -30.20 -32.23 33.74
CA THR A 702 -30.34 -30.96 34.50
C THR A 702 -30.70 -29.88 33.48
N SER A 703 -31.92 -29.34 33.55
CA SER A 703 -32.50 -28.32 32.64
C SER A 703 -32.47 -28.66 31.14
N GLY A 704 -33.49 -29.41 30.67
CA GLY A 704 -33.72 -29.72 29.25
C GLY A 704 -34.20 -28.55 28.39
N THR A 705 -33.46 -27.45 28.37
CA THR A 705 -33.84 -26.20 27.67
C THR A 705 -32.91 -25.81 26.51
N SER A 706 -31.80 -26.52 26.28
CA SER A 706 -30.91 -26.24 25.14
C SER A 706 -31.25 -27.08 23.91
N VAL A 707 -31.39 -26.43 22.75
CA VAL A 707 -31.62 -27.05 21.44
C VAL A 707 -30.39 -26.80 20.57
N LEU A 708 -29.74 -27.87 20.09
CA LEU A 708 -28.50 -27.79 19.30
C LEU A 708 -28.72 -28.36 17.89
N THR A 709 -28.09 -27.75 16.88
CA THR A 709 -28.04 -28.31 15.52
C THR A 709 -26.95 -29.39 15.40
N THR A 710 -27.08 -30.27 14.41
CA THR A 710 -26.12 -31.37 14.15
C THR A 710 -24.67 -30.88 13.99
N ALA A 711 -24.47 -29.71 13.37
CA ALA A 711 -23.16 -29.11 13.21
C ALA A 711 -22.51 -28.75 14.57
N VAL A 712 -23.27 -28.14 15.47
CA VAL A 712 -22.76 -27.79 16.81
C VAL A 712 -22.57 -28.99 17.71
N MET A 713 -23.31 -30.08 17.50
CA MET A 713 -23.07 -31.34 18.24
C MET A 713 -21.66 -31.92 17.99
N ALA A 714 -21.06 -31.66 16.81
CA ALA A 714 -19.66 -32.00 16.55
C ALA A 714 -18.68 -31.00 17.19
N ASP A 715 -19.09 -29.74 17.31
CA ASP A 715 -18.24 -28.66 17.82
C ASP A 715 -18.13 -28.62 19.35
N VAL A 716 -19.19 -29.00 20.07
CA VAL A 716 -19.24 -28.99 21.54
C VAL A 716 -18.15 -29.87 22.18
N PRO A 717 -17.92 -31.13 21.76
CA PRO A 717 -16.82 -31.94 22.30
C PRO A 717 -15.44 -31.34 22.05
N VAL A 718 -15.22 -30.74 20.87
CA VAL A 718 -13.95 -30.06 20.54
C VAL A 718 -13.73 -28.90 21.51
N MET A 719 -14.76 -28.09 21.73
CA MET A 719 -14.67 -26.95 22.64
C MET A 719 -14.50 -27.38 24.11
N ALA A 720 -15.15 -28.46 24.54
CA ALA A 720 -14.93 -29.07 25.85
C ALA A 720 -13.46 -29.51 26.03
N SER A 721 -12.88 -30.15 25.01
CA SER A 721 -11.46 -30.54 24.99
C SER A 721 -10.54 -29.32 25.08
N MET A 722 -10.84 -28.25 24.34
CA MET A 722 -10.07 -26.99 24.39
C MET A 722 -10.15 -26.34 25.77
N LEU A 723 -11.32 -26.32 26.41
CA LEU A 723 -11.49 -25.82 27.77
C LEU A 723 -10.72 -26.65 28.79
N ASN A 724 -10.74 -27.97 28.68
CA ASN A 724 -9.96 -28.82 29.58
C ASN A 724 -8.47 -28.56 29.41
N LYS A 725 -7.97 -28.48 28.17
CA LYS A 725 -6.58 -28.10 27.87
C LYS A 725 -6.19 -26.73 28.41
N LEU A 726 -7.09 -25.74 28.38
CA LEU A 726 -6.85 -24.41 28.96
C LEU A 726 -6.54 -24.52 30.46
N PHE A 727 -7.38 -25.22 31.22
CA PHE A 727 -7.17 -25.37 32.66
C PHE A 727 -6.01 -26.31 33.00
N ASP A 728 -5.78 -27.36 32.21
CA ASP A 728 -4.60 -28.23 32.39
C ASP A 728 -3.30 -27.45 32.11
N SER A 729 -3.31 -26.50 31.18
CA SER A 729 -2.17 -25.65 30.87
C SER A 729 -1.83 -24.62 31.95
N THR A 730 -2.68 -24.44 32.98
CA THR A 730 -2.41 -23.52 34.09
C THR A 730 -1.15 -23.87 34.87
N ILE A 731 -0.68 -25.13 34.78
CA ILE A 731 0.61 -25.56 35.30
C ILE A 731 1.80 -24.77 34.72
N GLN A 732 1.65 -24.22 33.51
CA GLN A 732 2.70 -23.45 32.83
C GLN A 732 2.70 -21.96 33.24
N LEU A 733 1.65 -21.49 33.93
CA LEU A 733 1.54 -20.10 34.37
C LEU A 733 2.49 -19.82 35.54
N ASP A 734 3.00 -18.60 35.66
CA ASP A 734 3.65 -18.16 36.90
C ASP A 734 2.66 -18.00 38.06
N ASP A 735 3.18 -17.84 39.27
CA ASP A 735 2.36 -17.77 40.48
C ASP A 735 1.42 -16.57 40.50
N VAL A 736 1.82 -15.45 39.87
CA VAL A 736 1.00 -14.22 39.78
C VAL A 736 -0.19 -14.45 38.84
N ALA A 737 0.06 -14.97 37.63
CA ALA A 737 -0.98 -15.28 36.66
C ALA A 737 -1.93 -16.37 37.18
N LEU A 738 -1.40 -17.40 37.85
CA LEU A 738 -2.21 -18.42 38.52
C LEU A 738 -3.12 -17.80 39.58
N HIS A 739 -2.61 -16.86 40.39
CA HIS A 739 -3.41 -16.15 41.39
C HIS A 739 -4.57 -15.37 40.76
N HIS A 740 -4.37 -14.70 39.62
CA HIS A 740 -5.46 -14.02 38.90
C HIS A 740 -6.53 -15.00 38.40
N VAL A 741 -6.15 -16.18 37.91
CA VAL A 741 -7.12 -17.23 37.50
C VAL A 741 -7.97 -17.68 38.68
N ILE A 742 -7.34 -17.98 39.82
CA ILE A 742 -8.03 -18.44 41.03
C ILE A 742 -8.94 -17.35 41.58
N ALA A 743 -8.44 -16.11 41.68
CA ALA A 743 -9.24 -14.98 42.15
C ALA A 743 -10.46 -14.75 41.26
N ALA A 744 -10.30 -14.84 39.93
CA ALA A 744 -11.40 -14.74 38.98
C ALA A 744 -12.44 -15.85 39.17
N LEU A 745 -11.99 -17.10 39.35
CA LEU A 745 -12.88 -18.24 39.58
C LEU A 745 -13.60 -18.17 40.95
N CYS A 746 -12.91 -17.77 42.02
CA CYS A 746 -13.53 -17.53 43.32
C CYS A 746 -14.61 -16.46 43.21
N LYS A 747 -14.33 -15.33 42.54
CA LYS A 747 -15.30 -14.27 42.31
C LYS A 747 -16.55 -14.77 41.55
N LEU A 748 -16.37 -15.56 40.48
CA LEU A 748 -17.47 -16.18 39.76
C LEU A 748 -18.28 -17.15 40.63
N SER A 749 -17.60 -17.91 41.50
CA SER A 749 -18.25 -18.78 42.47
C SER A 749 -19.07 -17.98 43.48
N SER A 750 -18.58 -16.86 44.00
CA SER A 750 -19.35 -15.98 44.89
C SER A 750 -20.59 -15.42 44.19
N GLU A 751 -20.45 -14.99 42.93
CA GLU A 751 -21.58 -14.53 42.11
C GLU A 751 -22.64 -15.64 41.94
N ALA A 752 -22.22 -16.87 41.67
CA ALA A 752 -23.12 -18.03 41.57
C ALA A 752 -23.80 -18.37 42.90
N MET A 753 -23.09 -18.27 44.03
CA MET A 753 -23.66 -18.49 45.36
C MET A 753 -24.73 -17.45 45.72
N LEU A 754 -24.52 -16.18 45.38
CA LEU A 754 -25.52 -15.12 45.58
C LEU A 754 -26.82 -15.40 44.82
N VAL A 755 -26.73 -15.95 43.61
CA VAL A 755 -27.92 -16.39 42.85
C VAL A 755 -28.64 -17.52 43.60
N SER A 756 -27.90 -18.49 44.12
CA SER A 756 -28.46 -19.61 44.89
C SER A 756 -29.16 -19.14 46.17
N GLN A 757 -28.57 -18.18 46.89
CA GLN A 757 -29.13 -17.63 48.13
C GLN A 757 -30.47 -16.89 47.88
N ASN A 758 -30.60 -16.25 46.72
CA ASN A 758 -31.82 -15.55 46.31
C ASN A 758 -32.95 -16.50 45.86
N GLY A 759 -32.70 -17.82 45.81
CA GLY A 759 -33.72 -18.85 45.56
C GLY A 759 -34.37 -18.83 44.17
N THR A 760 -33.81 -18.08 43.22
CA THR A 760 -34.44 -17.78 41.92
C THR A 760 -34.21 -18.85 40.84
N ARG A 761 -33.08 -19.57 40.85
CA ARG A 761 -32.75 -20.68 39.92
C ARG A 761 -31.52 -21.47 40.38
N GLU A 762 -31.31 -22.67 39.82
CA GLU A 762 -30.03 -23.39 39.96
C GLU A 762 -28.85 -22.52 39.46
N PRO A 763 -27.81 -22.34 40.29
CA PRO A 763 -26.64 -21.55 39.93
C PRO A 763 -25.73 -22.32 38.95
N SER A 764 -24.82 -21.62 38.30
CA SER A 764 -23.80 -22.27 37.46
C SER A 764 -22.71 -22.91 38.33
N PHE A 765 -22.47 -24.22 38.15
CA PHE A 765 -21.39 -24.96 38.82
C PHE A 765 -20.03 -24.83 38.13
N PHE A 766 -19.95 -24.07 37.02
CA PHE A 766 -18.74 -23.93 36.21
C PHE A 766 -17.52 -23.51 37.03
N ALA A 767 -17.66 -22.46 37.85
CA ALA A 767 -16.55 -21.91 38.62
C ALA A 767 -15.94 -22.93 39.60
N VAL A 768 -16.79 -23.67 40.34
CA VAL A 768 -16.35 -24.67 41.31
C VAL A 768 -15.66 -25.86 40.63
N ALA A 769 -16.24 -26.37 39.54
CA ALA A 769 -15.64 -27.47 38.80
C ALA A 769 -14.27 -27.09 38.20
N LYS A 770 -14.14 -25.86 37.71
CA LYS A 770 -12.87 -25.38 37.17
C LYS A 770 -11.87 -24.96 38.24
N LEU A 771 -12.30 -24.54 39.44
CA LEU A 771 -11.43 -24.41 40.61
C LEU A 771 -10.80 -25.76 40.97
N GLN A 772 -11.60 -26.83 41.02
CA GLN A 772 -11.10 -28.18 41.29
C GLN A 772 -10.07 -28.61 40.23
N GLN A 773 -10.39 -28.47 38.94
CA GLN A 773 -9.46 -28.84 37.87
C GLN A 773 -8.15 -28.03 37.95
N THR A 774 -8.25 -26.72 38.16
CA THR A 774 -7.08 -25.84 38.29
C THR A 774 -6.24 -26.22 39.50
N ALA A 775 -6.87 -26.53 40.64
CA ALA A 775 -6.18 -26.99 41.83
C ALA A 775 -5.47 -28.34 41.60
N MET A 776 -6.12 -29.28 40.91
CA MET A 776 -5.54 -30.58 40.55
C MET A 776 -4.34 -30.45 39.59
N ALA A 777 -4.42 -29.55 38.61
CA ALA A 777 -3.31 -29.31 37.68
C ALA A 777 -2.09 -28.67 38.37
N ASN A 778 -2.29 -27.98 39.50
CA ASN A 778 -1.26 -27.20 40.19
C ASN A 778 -0.87 -27.75 41.56
N VAL A 779 -1.24 -28.98 41.93
CA VAL A 779 -1.05 -29.55 43.29
C VAL A 779 0.36 -29.35 43.85
N GLU A 780 1.39 -29.41 43.01
CA GLU A 780 2.79 -29.19 43.41
C GLU A 780 3.06 -27.78 43.97
N ARG A 781 2.19 -26.81 43.67
CA ARG A 781 2.24 -25.40 44.07
C ARG A 781 1.12 -25.01 45.04
N ILE A 782 0.70 -25.96 45.88
CA ILE A 782 -0.42 -25.79 46.81
C ILE A 782 -0.34 -24.51 47.66
N GLU A 783 0.86 -24.09 48.06
CA GLU A 783 1.07 -22.89 48.88
C GLU A 783 0.57 -21.59 48.22
N VAL A 784 0.57 -21.54 46.88
CA VAL A 784 0.17 -20.37 46.09
C VAL A 784 -1.34 -20.16 46.09
N PHE A 785 -2.11 -21.25 46.05
CA PHE A 785 -3.56 -21.20 45.83
C PHE A 785 -4.42 -21.67 47.01
N TRP A 786 -3.86 -22.45 47.93
CA TRP A 786 -4.64 -23.07 49.00
C TRP A 786 -5.27 -22.05 49.95
N LYS A 787 -4.54 -20.99 50.31
CA LYS A 787 -5.06 -19.93 51.18
C LYS A 787 -6.27 -19.20 50.55
N PRO A 788 -6.20 -18.68 49.30
CA PRO A 788 -7.35 -18.08 48.64
C PRO A 788 -8.55 -19.02 48.52
N ILE A 789 -8.34 -20.28 48.13
CA ILE A 789 -9.44 -21.24 47.93
C ILE A 789 -10.09 -21.61 49.26
N THR A 790 -9.30 -21.90 50.31
CA THR A 790 -9.86 -22.24 51.62
C THR A 790 -10.60 -21.08 52.26
N ALA A 791 -10.09 -19.84 52.13
CA ALA A 791 -10.82 -18.66 52.58
C ALA A 791 -12.19 -18.54 51.88
N HIS A 792 -12.22 -18.70 50.56
CA HIS A 792 -13.45 -18.68 49.77
C HIS A 792 -14.44 -19.81 50.10
N LEU A 793 -13.96 -21.00 50.48
CA LEU A 793 -14.83 -22.12 50.88
C LEU A 793 -15.36 -22.00 52.32
N ILE A 794 -14.71 -21.21 53.16
CA ILE A 794 -15.13 -20.95 54.54
C ILE A 794 -16.18 -19.83 54.60
N GLU A 795 -16.04 -18.81 53.73
CA GLU A 795 -17.05 -17.78 53.47
C GLU A 795 -18.31 -18.37 52.82
#